data_AF-A0A9W8I6W3-F1
#
_entry.id   AF-A0A9W8I6W3-F1
#
_cell.length_a   1.000
_cell.length_b   1.000
_cell.length_c   1.000
_cell.angle_alpha   90.00
_cell.angle_beta   90.00
_cell.angle_gamma   90.00
#
_symmetry.space_group_name_H-M   'P 1'
#
loop_
_entity.id
_entity.type
_entity.pdbx_description
1 polymer ?
#
loop_
_entity_poly.entity_id
_entity_poly.type
_entity_poly.pdbx_seq_one_letter_code
_entity_poly.pdbx_strand_id
1 'polypeptide(L)'
;AKPTHVCCIGAGYVGGPTSAVMALKCPEIQFTVVDVDDTRIAAWNSDKLPVYEPGLDDIVYGQRGVNLHFSTDIDQAIVDADIIMIAVNTPPQQQPGCSRLGAATDLRSVEECARRIARVSQHSNPIVVEKSTVPCRTGELIANILRDNSHSHVNFTVLSNPEFLSEGTAIQDLLHPDRVIIGGYGNCSHAENALKAMYSHWVPKERILTMDLWSAELTKLASNALLAQRISSINSISAVCEAVGADISSVAQGCGLDSRIGSQFLRASVGFGGSCFHKDILSLIWLSSSLGLHDVAEYWNQVLLMNGSQMMRFVNNILQAFDGNMLGIRIAVLGFAYKADTADTRNTPAAFVCQQLLNKGANLSIYDPKVPGQHIRELLQIDSSEQGEISRLSVCQSAYMAATSSHAVVVLTPCKRINVFWDVGYIEGSRDGYYIRRYIGVNGTSPIPPIYATQGDNLELTIHNSLDVPTSIHAHGIYQNSTSYLDGTGMVSQCGILPGKSFTYRINTQQAGTFLLYGSNNHQEADGLRTALVIRSLNPRFDYDEDMLFTLEDWYPKTFHQKMGNINKPGVVFPPPPNYATGLVNGHNGNLTRPIRFSPGKKYRLNVASMAVTMWFKFNIPGHKLTVIEADGVETEPHTVDGLDLGPKQRYSVLVNAKKSSEFNYLYNATLYANFIPKWPGMNPRYYTGIVEYKKGVPVKSHSLPDDEQLEWSDETKLLASDHQPPLEPVDRQIELSAELFKAADGSSYFVLDKLPFATSKIPTLYSAMTMGSLAQNGTIYGPQANAHVLKHLEVVQVTIHNPSELYRSFHLHGHSFQVIAYGPAKNIPDDVKRPVRKTTKWPLRRDTITVASYESVAIRFKADNPGVWLLRCAMSTHYYLGLAMTFIEAPEILQQRQKIPFELQHICKQQNIGIHGNAAGNSGFNLTGLPPPPIRVINNS
;
A
#
# COMPACT_ATOMS: atom_id res chain seq x y z
N ALA A 1 -26.41 30.96 7.64
CA ALA A 1 -26.90 29.59 7.94
C ALA A 1 -25.75 28.60 7.78
N LYS A 2 -25.89 27.34 8.21
CA LYS A 2 -24.96 26.28 7.78
C LYS A 2 -25.24 25.97 6.30
N PRO A 3 -24.22 25.83 5.44
CA PRO A 3 -24.43 25.51 4.04
C PRO A 3 -25.04 24.11 3.91
N THR A 4 -25.93 23.95 2.94
CA THR A 4 -26.65 22.71 2.60
C THR A 4 -26.34 22.25 1.18
N HIS A 5 -26.00 23.17 0.28
CA HIS A 5 -25.68 22.89 -1.12
C HIS A 5 -24.38 23.55 -1.53
N VAL A 6 -23.50 22.79 -2.16
CA VAL A 6 -22.22 23.23 -2.72
C VAL A 6 -22.18 22.91 -4.20
N CYS A 7 -21.96 23.91 -5.04
CA CYS A 7 -21.69 23.73 -6.46
C CYS A 7 -20.19 23.86 -6.70
N CYS A 8 -19.56 22.89 -7.36
CA CYS A 8 -18.17 22.98 -7.81
C CYS A 8 -18.13 23.08 -9.33
N ILE A 9 -17.73 24.23 -9.85
CA ILE A 9 -17.57 24.47 -11.29
C ILE A 9 -16.15 24.05 -11.70
N GLY A 10 -16.07 23.00 -12.53
CA GLY A 10 -14.85 22.36 -13.01
C GLY A 10 -14.71 20.94 -12.48
N ALA A 11 -14.99 19.94 -13.31
CA ALA A 11 -14.88 18.53 -12.96
C ALA A 11 -13.48 17.94 -13.27
N GLY A 12 -12.45 18.79 -13.25
CA GLY A 12 -11.06 18.39 -13.50
C GLY A 12 -10.38 17.76 -12.29
N TYR A 13 -9.05 17.70 -12.35
CA TYR A 13 -8.17 17.12 -11.33
C TYR A 13 -8.31 17.75 -9.93
N VAL A 14 -8.72 19.02 -9.84
CA VAL A 14 -8.94 19.71 -8.55
C VAL A 14 -10.38 19.54 -8.08
N GLY A 15 -11.36 19.96 -8.88
CA GLY A 15 -12.75 20.06 -8.44
C GLY A 15 -13.43 18.73 -8.17
N GLY A 16 -13.20 17.71 -9.00
CA GLY A 16 -13.78 16.37 -8.82
C GLY A 16 -13.32 15.71 -7.51
N PRO A 17 -12.01 15.46 -7.33
CA PRO A 17 -11.48 14.86 -6.10
C PRO A 17 -11.78 15.68 -4.83
N THR A 18 -11.67 17.02 -4.89
CA THR A 18 -11.99 17.89 -3.73
C THR A 18 -13.44 17.70 -3.30
N SER A 19 -14.38 17.74 -4.25
CA SER A 19 -15.80 17.58 -3.96
C SER A 19 -16.14 16.18 -3.47
N ALA A 20 -15.48 15.15 -4.01
CA ALA A 20 -15.66 13.76 -3.58
C ALA A 20 -15.25 13.56 -2.11
N VAL A 21 -14.09 14.09 -1.70
CA VAL A 21 -13.64 14.02 -0.30
C VAL A 21 -14.54 14.86 0.61
N MET A 22 -14.95 16.05 0.17
CA MET A 22 -15.87 16.88 0.96
C MET A 22 -17.23 16.21 1.14
N ALA A 23 -17.79 15.58 0.09
CA ALA A 23 -19.02 14.81 0.17
C ALA A 23 -18.92 13.65 1.17
N LEU A 24 -17.81 12.91 1.14
CA LEU A 24 -17.54 11.83 2.10
C LEU A 24 -17.48 12.32 3.55
N LYS A 25 -16.90 13.51 3.78
CA LYS A 25 -16.67 14.03 5.14
C LYS A 25 -17.82 14.89 5.67
N CYS A 26 -18.69 15.37 4.81
CA CYS A 26 -19.87 16.18 5.13
C CYS A 26 -21.13 15.55 4.51
N PRO A 27 -21.59 14.38 5.01
CA PRO A 27 -22.72 13.63 4.45
C PRO A 27 -24.04 14.41 4.45
N GLU A 28 -24.16 15.45 5.28
CA GLU A 28 -25.34 16.31 5.39
C GLU A 28 -25.42 17.42 4.32
N ILE A 29 -24.36 17.61 3.52
CA ILE A 29 -24.28 18.64 2.48
C ILE A 29 -24.36 17.97 1.10
N GLN A 30 -25.14 18.56 0.19
CA GLN A 30 -25.23 18.15 -1.21
C GLN A 30 -24.14 18.81 -2.04
N PHE A 31 -23.30 18.02 -2.71
CA PHE A 31 -22.24 18.47 -3.61
C PHE A 31 -22.61 18.19 -5.05
N THR A 32 -22.66 19.23 -5.88
CA THR A 32 -22.88 19.10 -7.33
C THR A 32 -21.66 19.62 -8.08
N VAL A 33 -20.96 18.72 -8.75
CA VAL A 33 -19.81 19.05 -9.61
C VAL A 33 -20.30 19.23 -11.04
N VAL A 34 -19.98 20.37 -11.64
CA VAL A 34 -20.45 20.74 -12.98
C VAL A 34 -19.31 21.09 -13.92
N ASP A 35 -19.44 20.74 -15.19
CA ASP A 35 -18.46 21.05 -16.23
C ASP A 35 -19.19 21.22 -17.58
N VAL A 36 -18.61 22.03 -18.47
CA VAL A 36 -19.12 22.20 -19.85
C VAL A 36 -18.75 21.02 -20.75
N ASP A 37 -17.79 20.18 -20.32
CA ASP A 37 -17.36 18.99 -21.01
C ASP A 37 -18.29 17.80 -20.70
N ASP A 38 -19.27 17.58 -21.59
CA ASP A 38 -20.23 16.47 -21.50
C ASP A 38 -19.54 15.10 -21.40
N THR A 39 -18.41 14.93 -22.08
CA THR A 39 -17.66 13.66 -22.09
C THR A 39 -17.04 13.41 -20.72
N ARG A 40 -16.50 14.45 -20.08
CA ARG A 40 -15.94 14.36 -18.74
C ARG A 40 -17.00 14.07 -17.69
N ILE A 41 -18.15 14.73 -17.76
CA ILE A 41 -19.28 14.47 -16.84
C ILE A 41 -19.81 13.06 -17.05
N ALA A 42 -19.96 12.60 -18.29
CA ALA A 42 -20.34 11.22 -18.58
C ALA A 42 -19.34 10.21 -17.98
N ALA A 43 -18.03 10.48 -18.07
CA ALA A 43 -17.00 9.66 -17.44
C ALA A 43 -17.13 9.61 -15.91
N TRP A 44 -17.35 10.75 -15.25
CA TRP A 44 -17.62 10.81 -13.80
C TRP A 44 -18.87 10.06 -13.36
N ASN A 45 -19.86 9.93 -14.26
CA ASN A 45 -21.07 9.14 -14.05
C ASN A 45 -20.94 7.66 -14.49
N SER A 46 -19.76 7.24 -14.95
CA SER A 46 -19.49 5.86 -15.38
C SER A 46 -18.60 5.10 -14.39
N ASP A 47 -18.36 3.81 -14.63
CA ASP A 47 -17.42 2.99 -13.84
C ASP A 47 -15.94 3.22 -14.22
N LYS A 48 -15.68 4.22 -15.08
CA LYS A 48 -14.33 4.65 -15.45
C LYS A 48 -14.21 6.15 -15.29
N LEU A 49 -13.68 6.55 -14.14
CA LEU A 49 -13.46 7.95 -13.81
C LEU A 49 -12.45 8.62 -14.76
N PRO A 50 -12.61 9.93 -15.06
CA PRO A 50 -11.71 10.66 -15.94
C PRO A 50 -10.38 11.03 -15.28
N VAL A 51 -10.27 10.87 -13.96
CA VAL A 51 -9.07 11.10 -13.15
C VAL A 51 -8.73 9.81 -12.41
N TYR A 52 -7.46 9.42 -12.42
CA TYR A 52 -6.95 8.30 -11.63
C TYR A 52 -6.12 8.81 -10.46
N GLU A 53 -6.54 8.47 -9.25
CA GLU A 53 -5.80 8.66 -8.01
C GLU A 53 -6.05 7.46 -7.10
N PRO A 54 -5.05 6.94 -6.37
CA PRO A 54 -5.26 5.84 -5.43
C PRO A 54 -6.37 6.16 -4.41
N GLY A 55 -7.42 5.33 -4.37
CA GLY A 55 -8.55 5.45 -3.45
C GLY A 55 -9.65 6.44 -3.87
N LEU A 56 -9.54 7.12 -5.02
CA LEU A 56 -10.58 8.04 -5.51
C LEU A 56 -11.85 7.30 -5.94
N ASP A 57 -11.69 6.13 -6.55
CA ASP A 57 -12.77 5.27 -7.02
C ASP A 57 -13.70 4.84 -5.88
N ASP A 58 -13.14 4.36 -4.77
CA ASP A 58 -13.91 3.99 -3.58
C ASP A 58 -14.78 5.14 -3.05
N ILE A 59 -14.23 6.35 -3.02
CA ILE A 59 -14.93 7.54 -2.52
C ILE A 59 -16.07 7.92 -3.47
N VAL A 60 -15.77 8.03 -4.77
CA VAL A 60 -16.75 8.45 -5.76
C VAL A 60 -17.86 7.42 -5.88
N TYR A 61 -17.55 6.12 -5.95
CA TYR A 61 -18.58 5.09 -6.02
C TYR A 61 -19.43 5.00 -4.75
N GLY A 62 -18.87 5.34 -3.59
CA GLY A 62 -19.61 5.37 -2.33
C GLY A 62 -20.53 6.59 -2.16
N GLN A 63 -20.17 7.75 -2.73
CA GLN A 63 -20.93 9.01 -2.53
C GLN A 63 -21.79 9.42 -3.74
N ARG A 64 -21.45 8.94 -4.95
CA ARG A 64 -22.15 9.30 -6.18
C ARG A 64 -23.62 8.89 -6.12
N GLY A 65 -24.50 9.86 -6.30
CA GLY A 65 -25.96 9.67 -6.20
C GLY A 65 -26.51 9.68 -4.77
N VAL A 66 -25.66 9.78 -3.74
CA VAL A 66 -26.08 9.96 -2.34
C VAL A 66 -26.08 11.46 -2.00
N ASN A 67 -24.90 12.05 -1.96
CA ASN A 67 -24.70 13.49 -1.75
C ASN A 67 -23.62 14.08 -2.67
N LEU A 68 -23.12 13.32 -3.63
CA LEU A 68 -22.22 13.76 -4.69
C LEU A 68 -22.89 13.55 -6.06
N HIS A 69 -23.02 14.61 -6.84
CA HIS A 69 -23.68 14.58 -8.15
C HIS A 69 -22.78 15.21 -9.21
N PHE A 70 -22.81 14.69 -10.43
CA PHE A 70 -22.09 15.24 -11.58
C PHE A 70 -23.09 15.62 -12.68
N SER A 71 -23.08 16.88 -13.11
CA SER A 71 -24.07 17.41 -14.05
C SER A 71 -23.46 18.38 -15.06
N THR A 72 -24.12 18.54 -16.20
CA THR A 72 -23.82 19.58 -17.20
C THR A 72 -24.72 20.80 -17.02
N ASP A 73 -25.73 20.71 -16.16
CA ASP A 73 -26.62 21.82 -15.80
C ASP A 73 -25.97 22.74 -14.75
N ILE A 74 -25.07 23.58 -15.23
CA ILE A 74 -24.32 24.55 -14.42
C ILE A 74 -25.25 25.62 -13.83
N ASP A 75 -26.28 26.04 -14.57
CA ASP A 75 -27.14 27.16 -14.14
C ASP A 75 -27.99 26.73 -12.94
N GLN A 76 -28.63 25.56 -13.02
CA GLN A 76 -29.43 25.06 -11.90
C GLN A 76 -28.58 24.80 -10.65
N ALA A 77 -27.38 24.21 -10.81
CA ALA A 77 -26.46 23.99 -9.69
C ALA A 77 -26.03 25.30 -9.00
N ILE A 78 -25.87 26.40 -9.76
CA ILE A 78 -25.58 27.73 -9.21
C ILE A 78 -26.77 28.30 -8.46
N VAL A 79 -28.00 28.10 -8.96
CA VAL A 79 -29.23 28.58 -8.30
C VAL A 79 -29.39 27.96 -6.92
N ASP A 80 -29.13 26.66 -6.82
CA ASP A 80 -29.38 25.88 -5.59
C ASP A 80 -28.28 26.03 -4.54
N ALA A 81 -27.09 26.52 -4.92
CA ALA A 81 -25.90 26.50 -4.08
C ALA A 81 -25.81 27.64 -3.06
N ASP A 82 -25.45 27.28 -1.82
CA ASP A 82 -25.01 28.21 -0.78
C ASP A 82 -23.55 28.63 -0.98
N ILE A 83 -22.72 27.68 -1.43
CA ILE A 83 -21.29 27.85 -1.72
C ILE A 83 -21.02 27.42 -3.16
N ILE A 84 -20.37 28.28 -3.94
CA ILE A 84 -19.99 28.03 -5.33
C ILE A 84 -18.47 28.05 -5.43
N MET A 85 -17.86 26.90 -5.67
CA MET A 85 -16.41 26.75 -5.83
C MET A 85 -16.03 26.85 -7.31
N ILE A 86 -15.04 27.67 -7.65
CA ILE A 86 -14.49 27.79 -8.99
C ILE A 86 -13.17 27.01 -9.03
N ALA A 87 -13.15 25.86 -9.70
CA ALA A 87 -12.02 24.93 -9.82
C ALA A 87 -11.69 24.62 -11.30
N VAL A 88 -11.78 25.64 -12.15
CA VAL A 88 -11.51 25.54 -13.59
C VAL A 88 -10.02 25.64 -13.91
N ASN A 89 -9.63 25.11 -15.06
CA ASN A 89 -8.23 25.16 -15.51
C ASN A 89 -7.80 26.60 -15.85
N THR A 90 -6.60 26.97 -15.39
CA THR A 90 -5.97 28.28 -15.57
C THR A 90 -4.60 28.10 -16.23
N PRO A 91 -4.57 27.78 -17.54
CA PRO A 91 -3.32 27.55 -18.25
C PRO A 91 -2.51 28.86 -18.41
N PRO A 92 -1.20 28.76 -18.72
CA PRO A 92 -0.44 29.92 -19.20
C PRO A 92 -1.06 30.51 -20.45
N GLN A 93 -0.90 31.82 -20.67
CA GLN A 93 -1.40 32.53 -21.84
C GLN A 93 -0.71 32.04 -23.12
N GLN A 94 -1.49 31.61 -24.12
CA GLN A 94 -0.97 31.01 -25.36
C GLN A 94 -1.25 31.83 -26.62
N GLN A 95 -1.90 33.00 -26.53
CA GLN A 95 -2.25 33.80 -27.71
C GLN A 95 -1.02 34.43 -28.41
N PRO A 96 -0.74 34.07 -29.68
CA PRO A 96 0.33 34.67 -30.47
C PRO A 96 0.13 36.19 -30.59
N GLY A 97 1.21 36.97 -30.41
CA GLY A 97 1.15 38.44 -30.47
C GLY A 97 0.76 39.14 -29.16
N CYS A 98 0.40 38.39 -28.11
CA CYS A 98 0.24 38.95 -26.77
C CYS A 98 1.63 39.25 -26.17
N SER A 99 1.86 40.47 -25.66
CA SER A 99 3.10 40.82 -24.92
C SER A 99 3.30 40.02 -23.62
N ARG A 100 2.41 39.06 -23.35
CA ARG A 100 2.24 38.28 -22.12
C ARG A 100 2.26 36.76 -22.40
N LEU A 101 2.65 36.36 -23.62
CA LEU A 101 2.71 34.97 -24.08
C LEU A 101 3.62 34.13 -23.17
N GLY A 102 3.09 33.04 -22.65
CA GLY A 102 3.81 32.07 -21.81
C GLY A 102 3.97 32.47 -20.33
N ALA A 103 3.85 33.75 -19.96
CA ALA A 103 4.15 34.23 -18.60
C ALA A 103 2.92 34.59 -17.74
N ALA A 104 1.84 35.08 -18.34
CA ALA A 104 0.61 35.42 -17.62
C ALA A 104 -0.35 34.23 -17.56
N THR A 105 -1.15 34.12 -16.50
CA THR A 105 -2.23 33.13 -16.41
C THR A 105 -3.44 33.57 -17.23
N ASP A 106 -4.03 32.65 -17.99
CA ASP A 106 -5.30 32.89 -18.68
C ASP A 106 -6.48 32.77 -17.70
N LEU A 107 -7.16 33.89 -17.46
CA LEU A 107 -8.27 34.00 -16.51
C LEU A 107 -9.64 33.95 -17.18
N ARG A 108 -9.74 33.79 -18.51
CA ARG A 108 -11.03 33.84 -19.24
C ARG A 108 -12.06 32.87 -18.67
N SER A 109 -11.64 31.64 -18.35
CA SER A 109 -12.53 30.63 -17.76
C SER A 109 -13.05 31.06 -16.38
N VAL A 110 -12.21 31.72 -15.57
CA VAL A 110 -12.58 32.23 -14.24
C VAL A 110 -13.54 33.40 -14.36
N GLU A 111 -13.27 34.34 -15.27
CA GLU A 111 -14.14 35.48 -15.55
C GLU A 111 -15.51 35.03 -16.07
N GLU A 112 -15.55 34.06 -16.99
CA GLU A 112 -16.79 33.52 -17.53
C GLU A 112 -17.62 32.82 -16.43
N CYS A 113 -16.97 32.06 -15.55
CA CYS A 113 -17.63 31.50 -14.37
C CYS A 113 -18.23 32.60 -13.49
N ALA A 114 -17.45 33.65 -13.17
CA ALA A 114 -17.93 34.77 -12.35
C ALA A 114 -19.12 35.51 -12.99
N ARG A 115 -19.09 35.76 -14.31
CA ARG A 115 -20.21 36.38 -15.04
C ARG A 115 -21.45 35.49 -15.04
N ARG A 116 -21.27 34.18 -15.25
CA ARG A 116 -22.37 33.21 -15.24
C ARG A 116 -23.01 33.10 -13.86
N ILE A 117 -22.19 33.06 -12.79
CA ILE A 117 -22.65 33.11 -11.40
C ILE A 117 -23.47 34.38 -11.16
N ALA A 118 -22.92 35.55 -11.49
CA ALA A 118 -23.60 36.84 -11.29
C ALA A 118 -24.99 36.88 -11.96
N ARG A 119 -25.09 36.34 -13.17
CA ARG A 119 -26.32 36.32 -13.97
C ARG A 119 -27.40 35.40 -13.38
N VAL A 120 -27.00 34.24 -12.87
CA VAL A 120 -27.92 33.13 -12.60
C VAL A 120 -28.30 33.02 -11.12
N SER A 121 -27.39 33.34 -10.19
CA SER A 121 -27.66 33.18 -8.75
C SER A 121 -28.91 33.96 -8.30
N GLN A 122 -29.76 33.28 -7.54
CA GLN A 122 -30.97 33.84 -6.91
C GLN A 122 -30.88 33.90 -5.38
N HIS A 123 -29.90 33.20 -4.79
CA HIS A 123 -29.68 33.20 -3.34
C HIS A 123 -29.25 34.60 -2.88
N SER A 124 -29.70 35.05 -1.70
CA SER A 124 -29.45 36.44 -1.26
C SER A 124 -28.00 36.69 -0.82
N ASN A 125 -27.32 35.68 -0.25
CA ASN A 125 -25.94 35.79 0.25
C ASN A 125 -25.03 34.60 -0.12
N PRO A 126 -24.87 34.25 -1.40
CA PRO A 126 -24.01 33.15 -1.85
C PRO A 126 -22.52 33.42 -1.58
N ILE A 127 -21.78 32.37 -1.25
CA ILE A 127 -20.33 32.40 -1.04
C ILE A 127 -19.64 31.85 -2.29
N VAL A 128 -18.79 32.65 -2.94
CA VAL A 128 -17.98 32.21 -4.08
C VAL A 128 -16.56 31.92 -3.59
N VAL A 129 -16.08 30.70 -3.84
CA VAL A 129 -14.76 30.24 -3.40
C VAL A 129 -13.89 30.01 -4.63
N GLU A 130 -12.86 30.84 -4.77
CA GLU A 130 -11.79 30.65 -5.73
C GLU A 130 -10.90 29.49 -5.24
N LYS A 131 -10.89 28.36 -5.96
CA LYS A 131 -10.14 27.13 -5.60
C LYS A 131 -8.93 26.90 -6.51
N SER A 132 -9.01 27.43 -7.74
CA SER A 132 -8.00 27.28 -8.77
C SER A 132 -6.65 27.88 -8.34
N THR A 133 -5.59 27.57 -9.08
CA THR A 133 -4.31 28.25 -8.87
C THR A 133 -4.29 29.49 -9.77
N VAL A 134 -4.41 30.66 -9.15
CA VAL A 134 -4.57 31.95 -9.83
C VAL A 134 -3.53 32.98 -9.37
N PRO A 135 -3.25 34.03 -10.17
CA PRO A 135 -2.48 35.18 -9.72
C PRO A 135 -3.16 35.90 -8.55
N CYS A 136 -2.36 36.54 -7.69
CA CYS A 136 -2.87 37.42 -6.64
C CYS A 136 -3.74 38.55 -7.24
N ARG A 137 -4.82 38.91 -6.54
CA ARG A 137 -5.92 39.81 -6.91
C ARG A 137 -7.00 39.23 -7.83
N THR A 138 -7.00 37.92 -8.09
CA THR A 138 -8.06 37.30 -8.91
C THR A 138 -9.40 37.28 -8.18
N GLY A 139 -9.42 37.07 -6.87
CA GLY A 139 -10.63 37.15 -6.05
C GLY A 139 -11.23 38.55 -6.02
N GLU A 140 -10.42 39.61 -6.11
CA GLU A 140 -10.91 40.98 -6.28
C GLU A 140 -11.55 41.18 -7.67
N LEU A 141 -10.93 40.64 -8.73
CA LEU A 141 -11.52 40.62 -10.06
C LEU A 141 -12.88 39.90 -10.07
N ILE A 142 -12.97 38.71 -9.45
CA ILE A 142 -14.22 37.96 -9.29
C ILE A 142 -15.25 38.82 -8.54
N ALA A 143 -14.86 39.45 -7.43
CA ALA A 143 -15.76 40.29 -6.63
C ALA A 143 -16.30 41.49 -7.42
N ASN A 144 -15.47 42.12 -8.25
CA ASN A 144 -15.90 43.23 -9.11
C ASN A 144 -16.86 42.75 -10.19
N ILE A 145 -16.55 41.64 -10.87
CA ILE A 145 -17.47 41.05 -11.88
C ILE A 145 -18.81 40.70 -11.25
N LEU A 146 -18.82 40.07 -10.08
CA LEU A 146 -20.04 39.73 -9.38
C LEU A 146 -20.84 40.99 -9.03
N ARG A 147 -20.20 42.00 -8.43
CA ARG A 147 -20.84 43.27 -8.05
C ARG A 147 -21.46 44.01 -9.24
N ASP A 148 -20.77 44.05 -10.37
CA ASP A 148 -21.19 44.83 -11.54
C ASP A 148 -22.28 44.13 -12.37
N ASN A 149 -22.47 42.82 -12.18
CA ASN A 149 -23.36 42.00 -13.02
C ASN A 149 -24.46 41.27 -12.23
N SER A 150 -24.50 41.37 -10.90
CA SER A 150 -25.48 40.69 -10.06
C SER A 150 -26.83 41.39 -10.00
N HIS A 151 -27.88 40.63 -9.71
CA HIS A 151 -29.18 41.19 -9.35
C HIS A 151 -29.08 42.03 -8.06
N SER A 152 -29.87 43.09 -7.94
CA SER A 152 -29.80 44.04 -6.82
C SER A 152 -30.12 43.45 -5.44
N HIS A 153 -30.72 42.26 -5.38
CA HIS A 153 -31.07 41.55 -4.15
C HIS A 153 -30.04 40.48 -3.74
N VAL A 154 -28.99 40.27 -4.54
CA VAL A 154 -27.95 39.26 -4.30
C VAL A 154 -26.67 39.95 -3.86
N ASN A 155 -26.10 39.51 -2.74
CA ASN A 155 -24.86 40.04 -2.19
C ASN A 155 -23.82 38.92 -2.03
N PHE A 156 -22.85 38.88 -2.94
CA PHE A 156 -21.80 37.86 -2.94
C PHE A 156 -20.71 38.13 -1.91
N THR A 157 -20.20 37.07 -1.29
CA THR A 157 -18.90 37.10 -0.58
C THR A 157 -17.90 36.22 -1.32
N VAL A 158 -16.70 36.75 -1.61
CA VAL A 158 -15.64 36.02 -2.30
C VAL A 158 -14.57 35.59 -1.31
N LEU A 159 -14.21 34.31 -1.36
CA LEU A 159 -13.10 33.72 -0.61
C LEU A 159 -12.08 33.12 -1.59
N SER A 160 -10.82 33.06 -1.19
CA SER A 160 -9.81 32.20 -1.84
C SER A 160 -9.50 31.00 -0.94
N ASN A 161 -9.44 29.82 -1.54
CA ASN A 161 -9.12 28.57 -0.89
C ASN A 161 -8.15 27.80 -1.80
N PRO A 162 -6.85 28.16 -1.82
CA PRO A 162 -5.90 27.56 -2.75
C PRO A 162 -5.78 26.04 -2.56
N GLU A 163 -5.52 25.32 -3.65
CA GLU A 163 -5.25 23.87 -3.61
C GLU A 163 -3.79 23.57 -3.25
N PHE A 164 -3.53 22.47 -2.54
CA PHE A 164 -2.18 21.99 -2.21
C PHE A 164 -2.07 20.49 -2.51
N LEU A 165 -2.43 20.10 -3.73
CA LEU A 165 -2.49 18.71 -4.18
C LEU A 165 -1.21 18.31 -4.92
N SER A 166 -0.83 17.05 -4.76
CA SER A 166 0.23 16.39 -5.51
C SER A 166 -0.32 15.16 -6.24
N GLU A 167 -0.01 15.03 -7.54
CA GLU A 167 -0.41 13.86 -8.33
C GLU A 167 0.14 12.55 -7.81
N GLY A 168 -0.71 11.53 -7.74
CA GLY A 168 -0.44 10.23 -7.12
C GLY A 168 -0.70 10.18 -5.62
N THR A 169 -0.95 11.33 -4.97
CA THR A 169 -1.30 11.42 -3.54
C THR A 169 -2.48 12.34 -3.27
N ALA A 170 -3.24 12.76 -4.29
CA ALA A 170 -4.23 13.84 -4.13
C ALA A 170 -5.30 13.52 -3.09
N ILE A 171 -5.76 12.26 -3.05
CA ILE A 171 -6.74 11.78 -2.07
C ILE A 171 -6.15 11.82 -0.66
N GLN A 172 -4.89 11.41 -0.50
CA GLN A 172 -4.21 11.49 0.78
C GLN A 172 -4.01 12.95 1.23
N ASP A 173 -3.64 13.84 0.31
CA ASP A 173 -3.45 15.26 0.57
C ASP A 173 -4.76 15.94 1.00
N LEU A 174 -5.90 15.50 0.45
CA LEU A 174 -7.24 16.00 0.82
C LEU A 174 -7.75 15.42 2.15
N LEU A 175 -7.47 14.14 2.43
CA LEU A 175 -7.87 13.47 3.67
C LEU A 175 -7.01 13.88 4.86
N HIS A 176 -5.72 14.16 4.63
CA HIS A 176 -4.74 14.48 5.66
C HIS A 176 -3.90 15.72 5.30
N PRO A 177 -4.52 16.89 5.06
CA PRO A 177 -3.79 18.07 4.63
C PRO A 177 -2.82 18.56 5.71
N ASP A 178 -1.66 19.05 5.29
CA ASP A 178 -0.74 19.80 6.15
C ASP A 178 -1.40 21.09 6.65
N ARG A 179 -2.19 21.73 5.78
CA ARG A 179 -2.93 22.97 6.05
C ARG A 179 -4.08 23.17 5.07
N VAL A 180 -5.08 23.92 5.51
CA VAL A 180 -6.14 24.51 4.69
C VAL A 180 -6.08 26.02 4.87
N ILE A 181 -6.07 26.77 3.77
CA ILE A 181 -6.04 28.23 3.79
C ILE A 181 -7.39 28.77 3.30
N ILE A 182 -7.92 29.74 4.03
CA ILE A 182 -9.16 30.45 3.69
C ILE A 182 -8.85 31.95 3.74
N GLY A 183 -8.88 32.61 2.59
CA GLY A 183 -8.66 34.04 2.44
C GLY A 183 -9.97 34.79 2.21
N GLY A 184 -10.23 35.87 2.94
CA GLY A 184 -11.43 36.69 2.78
C GLY A 184 -11.14 38.18 2.58
N TYR A 185 -12.10 38.92 2.03
CA TYR A 185 -12.01 40.37 1.83
C TYR A 185 -13.14 41.10 2.55
N GLY A 186 -12.80 42.18 3.28
CA GLY A 186 -13.78 42.99 4.02
C GLY A 186 -14.50 42.22 5.13
N ASN A 187 -15.78 42.52 5.37
CA ASN A 187 -16.59 41.83 6.39
C ASN A 187 -17.11 40.48 5.86
N CYS A 188 -16.28 39.45 5.93
CA CYS A 188 -16.53 38.13 5.37
C CYS A 188 -16.53 36.99 6.41
N SER A 189 -16.49 37.32 7.71
CA SER A 189 -16.38 36.32 8.79
C SER A 189 -17.51 35.28 8.77
N HIS A 190 -18.70 35.63 8.27
CA HIS A 190 -19.76 34.65 8.07
C HIS A 190 -19.35 33.55 7.08
N ALA A 191 -18.78 33.93 5.93
CA ALA A 191 -18.38 33.03 4.87
C ALA A 191 -17.14 32.20 5.27
N GLU A 192 -16.14 32.83 5.88
CA GLU A 192 -14.96 32.14 6.41
C GLU A 192 -15.35 31.07 7.43
N ASN A 193 -16.26 31.39 8.35
CA ASN A 193 -16.74 30.44 9.34
C ASN A 193 -17.55 29.29 8.72
N ALA A 194 -18.31 29.55 7.65
CA ALA A 194 -19.04 28.50 6.94
C ALA A 194 -18.06 27.48 6.30
N LEU A 195 -17.06 27.96 5.58
CA LEU A 195 -16.07 27.09 4.94
C LEU A 195 -15.17 26.39 5.97
N LYS A 196 -14.76 27.10 7.03
CA LYS A 196 -14.01 26.54 8.16
C LYS A 196 -14.78 25.44 8.88
N ALA A 197 -16.08 25.62 9.09
CA ALA A 197 -16.93 24.61 9.72
C ALA A 197 -17.01 23.33 8.87
N MET A 198 -17.08 23.46 7.54
CA MET A 198 -17.05 22.32 6.63
C MET A 198 -15.74 21.53 6.77
N TYR A 199 -14.58 22.19 6.63
CA TYR A 199 -13.27 21.54 6.80
C TYR A 199 -13.04 20.94 8.20
N SER A 200 -13.64 21.52 9.24
CA SER A 200 -13.50 21.05 10.62
C SER A 200 -14.12 19.67 10.89
N HIS A 201 -14.82 19.07 9.91
CA HIS A 201 -15.32 17.68 10.03
C HIS A 201 -14.19 16.65 10.06
N TRP A 202 -13.04 16.94 9.44
CA TRP A 202 -11.90 16.01 9.41
C TRP A 202 -10.53 16.69 9.56
N VAL A 203 -10.42 18.00 9.32
CA VAL A 203 -9.16 18.73 9.45
C VAL A 203 -9.06 19.34 10.86
N PRO A 204 -7.97 19.10 11.61
CA PRO A 204 -7.73 19.75 12.89
C PRO A 204 -7.75 21.28 12.75
N LYS A 205 -8.37 21.97 13.72
CA LYS A 205 -8.61 23.43 13.63
C LYS A 205 -7.32 24.23 13.53
N GLU A 206 -6.23 23.71 14.09
CA GLU A 206 -4.90 24.33 14.11
C GLU A 206 -4.26 24.35 12.70
N ARG A 207 -4.74 23.49 11.80
CA ARG A 207 -4.32 23.42 10.39
C ARG A 207 -5.22 24.23 9.46
N ILE A 208 -6.29 24.85 9.96
CA ILE A 208 -7.19 25.70 9.16
C ILE A 208 -6.87 27.17 9.44
N LEU A 209 -6.16 27.79 8.50
CA LEU A 209 -5.67 29.16 8.60
C LEU A 209 -6.61 30.13 7.86
N THR A 210 -7.01 31.20 8.54
CA THR A 210 -7.77 32.30 7.96
C THR A 210 -6.87 33.52 7.78
N MET A 211 -6.93 34.19 6.64
CA MET A 211 -6.13 35.36 6.31
C MET A 211 -6.86 36.29 5.32
N ASP A 212 -6.24 37.40 4.92
CA ASP A 212 -6.81 38.22 3.86
C ASP A 212 -6.74 37.52 2.48
N LEU A 213 -7.65 37.92 1.59
CA LEU A 213 -7.84 37.32 0.27
C LEU A 213 -6.54 37.25 -0.55
N TRP A 214 -5.79 38.34 -0.61
CA TRP A 214 -4.58 38.44 -1.43
C TRP A 214 -3.43 37.61 -0.86
N SER A 215 -3.29 37.58 0.47
CA SER A 215 -2.33 36.70 1.15
C SER A 215 -2.62 35.22 0.89
N ALA A 216 -3.89 34.81 0.86
CA ALA A 216 -4.25 33.42 0.55
C ALA A 216 -3.82 33.01 -0.86
N GLU A 217 -4.16 33.83 -1.88
CA GLU A 217 -3.78 33.58 -3.28
C GLU A 217 -2.26 33.53 -3.43
N LEU A 218 -1.55 34.52 -2.85
CA LEU A 218 -0.10 34.60 -2.95
C LEU A 218 0.59 33.43 -2.24
N THR A 219 0.01 32.89 -1.17
CA THR A 219 0.62 31.78 -0.40
C THR A 219 0.86 30.55 -1.27
N LYS A 220 -0.02 30.23 -2.23
CA LYS A 220 0.18 29.10 -3.15
C LYS A 220 1.37 29.34 -4.08
N LEU A 221 1.41 30.51 -4.73
CA LEU A 221 2.51 30.88 -5.63
C LEU A 221 3.84 30.91 -4.88
N ALA A 222 3.86 31.55 -3.71
CA ALA A 222 5.05 31.65 -2.87
C ALA A 222 5.52 30.27 -2.38
N SER A 223 4.60 29.39 -1.95
CA SER A 223 4.96 28.03 -1.51
C SER A 223 5.66 27.25 -2.63
N ASN A 224 5.09 27.25 -3.85
CA ASN A 224 5.67 26.54 -4.98
C ASN A 224 6.99 27.16 -5.46
N ALA A 225 7.09 28.49 -5.47
CA ALA A 225 8.33 29.20 -5.81
C ALA A 225 9.47 28.88 -4.82
N LEU A 226 9.18 28.84 -3.51
CA LEU A 226 10.17 28.50 -2.48
C LEU A 226 10.63 27.03 -2.59
N LEU A 227 9.74 26.09 -2.91
CA LEU A 227 10.10 24.69 -3.10
C LEU A 227 10.99 24.51 -4.35
N ALA A 228 10.60 25.12 -5.46
CA ALA A 228 11.38 25.10 -6.70
C ALA A 228 12.75 25.78 -6.51
N GLN A 229 12.80 26.89 -5.77
CA GLN A 229 14.03 27.55 -5.40
C GLN A 229 14.97 26.63 -4.62
N ARG A 230 14.47 25.90 -3.61
CA ARG A 230 15.30 24.96 -2.85
C ARG A 230 15.96 23.92 -3.75
N ILE A 231 15.21 23.38 -4.71
CA ILE A 231 15.73 22.43 -5.71
C ILE A 231 16.80 23.11 -6.58
N SER A 232 16.54 24.30 -7.12
CA SER A 232 17.51 25.04 -7.93
C SER A 232 18.79 25.39 -7.15
N SER A 233 18.66 25.77 -5.88
CA SER A 233 19.79 26.06 -4.99
C SER A 233 20.66 24.85 -4.76
N ILE A 234 20.08 23.69 -4.40
CA ILE A 234 20.91 22.50 -4.18
C ILE A 234 21.51 21.97 -5.49
N ASN A 235 20.80 22.12 -6.61
CA ASN A 235 21.32 21.80 -7.94
C ASN A 235 22.50 22.72 -8.33
N SER A 236 22.45 24.02 -8.01
CA SER A 236 23.60 24.90 -8.26
C SER A 236 24.80 24.52 -7.39
N ILE A 237 24.57 24.15 -6.13
CA ILE A 237 25.65 23.67 -5.24
C ILE A 237 26.23 22.33 -5.75
N SER A 238 25.42 21.46 -6.36
CA SER A 238 25.93 20.22 -6.97
C SER A 238 27.02 20.48 -8.02
N ALA A 239 26.88 21.55 -8.82
CA ALA A 239 27.88 21.94 -9.80
C ALA A 239 29.19 22.37 -9.15
N VAL A 240 29.10 23.09 -8.03
CA VAL A 240 30.26 23.50 -7.24
C VAL A 240 30.94 22.27 -6.63
N CYS A 241 30.16 21.35 -6.05
CA CYS A 241 30.64 20.09 -5.50
C CYS A 241 31.42 19.28 -6.54
N GLU A 242 30.87 19.12 -7.75
CA GLU A 242 31.54 18.44 -8.87
C GLU A 242 32.88 19.11 -9.22
N ALA A 243 32.93 20.45 -9.28
CA ALA A 243 34.14 21.19 -9.64
C ALA A 243 35.24 21.13 -8.58
N VAL A 244 34.89 21.07 -7.29
CA VAL A 244 35.86 21.02 -6.17
C VAL A 244 36.16 19.60 -5.67
N GLY A 245 35.44 18.58 -6.17
CA GLY A 245 35.56 17.19 -5.72
C GLY A 245 34.83 16.86 -4.42
N ALA A 246 33.83 17.64 -4.04
CA ALA A 246 32.96 17.37 -2.89
C ALA A 246 31.75 16.50 -3.27
N ASP A 247 31.17 15.80 -2.30
CA ASP A 247 29.93 15.02 -2.48
C ASP A 247 28.70 15.85 -2.07
N ILE A 248 27.82 16.11 -3.04
CA ILE A 248 26.57 16.85 -2.83
C ILE A 248 25.64 16.16 -1.82
N SER A 249 25.68 14.83 -1.71
CA SER A 249 24.83 14.07 -0.77
C SER A 249 25.24 14.38 0.67
N SER A 250 26.54 14.38 0.94
CA SER A 250 27.12 14.75 2.24
C SER A 250 26.82 16.22 2.60
N VAL A 251 26.93 17.13 1.64
CA VAL A 251 26.61 18.56 1.84
C VAL A 251 25.12 18.76 2.12
N ALA A 252 24.24 18.16 1.31
CA ALA A 252 22.79 18.21 1.50
C ALA A 252 22.36 17.66 2.86
N GLN A 253 22.97 16.54 3.30
CA GLN A 253 22.73 15.98 4.62
C GLN A 253 23.17 16.94 5.72
N GLY A 254 24.38 17.49 5.63
CA GLY A 254 24.90 18.48 6.59
C GLY A 254 23.98 19.69 6.72
N CYS A 255 23.52 20.26 5.61
CA CYS A 255 22.56 21.37 5.60
C CYS A 255 21.18 20.96 6.13
N GLY A 256 20.69 19.78 5.77
CA GLY A 256 19.34 19.31 6.11
C GLY A 256 19.16 18.93 7.58
N LEU A 257 20.25 18.68 8.31
CA LEU A 257 20.22 18.46 9.77
C LEU A 257 19.91 19.75 10.56
N ASP A 258 20.13 20.92 9.97
CA ASP A 258 19.65 22.17 10.55
C ASP A 258 18.14 22.25 10.36
N SER A 259 17.38 22.20 11.45
CA SER A 259 15.91 22.19 11.42
C SER A 259 15.29 23.44 10.80
N ARG A 260 16.02 24.55 10.71
CA ARG A 260 15.57 25.77 10.03
C ARG A 260 15.61 25.63 8.50
N ILE A 261 16.48 24.75 8.00
CA ILE A 261 16.57 24.40 6.59
C ILE A 261 15.69 23.18 6.33
N GLY A 262 15.88 22.10 7.09
CA GLY A 262 15.21 20.81 6.92
C GLY A 262 15.69 20.03 5.70
N SER A 263 15.49 18.71 5.70
CA SER A 263 16.02 17.79 4.68
C SER A 263 15.21 17.71 3.39
N GLN A 264 13.97 18.16 3.40
CA GLN A 264 13.07 18.04 2.24
C GLN A 264 13.50 18.96 1.09
N PHE A 265 13.35 18.48 -0.15
CA PHE A 265 13.75 19.19 -1.38
C PHE A 265 15.25 19.58 -1.46
N LEU A 266 16.12 18.91 -0.69
CA LEU A 266 17.59 19.07 -0.75
C LEU A 266 18.30 17.94 -1.49
N ARG A 267 17.58 17.12 -2.26
CA ARG A 267 18.22 16.10 -3.10
C ARG A 267 18.51 16.68 -4.47
N ALA A 268 19.78 16.83 -4.81
CA ALA A 268 20.18 17.25 -6.15
C ALA A 268 19.68 16.27 -7.23
N SER A 269 19.28 16.81 -8.38
CA SER A 269 18.62 16.11 -9.47
C SER A 269 18.97 16.72 -10.83
N VAL A 270 18.44 16.14 -11.91
CA VAL A 270 18.60 16.67 -13.29
C VAL A 270 17.87 18.02 -13.45
N GLY A 271 16.87 18.28 -12.62
CA GLY A 271 16.01 19.45 -12.67
C GLY A 271 14.62 19.10 -12.12
N PHE A 272 13.82 20.12 -11.82
CA PHE A 272 12.41 19.93 -11.50
C PHE A 272 11.54 19.97 -12.75
N GLY A 273 10.44 19.22 -12.70
CA GLY A 273 9.38 19.21 -13.72
C GLY A 273 7.99 19.32 -13.09
N GLY A 274 6.96 18.92 -13.84
CA GLY A 274 5.56 19.05 -13.44
C GLY A 274 4.95 20.39 -13.88
N SER A 275 3.63 20.46 -13.84
CA SER A 275 2.91 21.65 -14.31
C SER A 275 2.96 22.84 -13.36
N CYS A 276 3.02 22.60 -12.05
CA CYS A 276 2.79 23.64 -11.04
C CYS A 276 3.99 24.57 -10.84
N PHE A 277 5.20 24.03 -10.61
CA PHE A 277 6.37 24.88 -10.30
C PHE A 277 6.69 25.89 -11.41
N HIS A 278 6.79 25.44 -12.65
CA HIS A 278 7.13 26.32 -13.76
C HIS A 278 6.07 27.41 -13.98
N LYS A 279 4.78 27.01 -14.03
CA LYS A 279 3.66 27.93 -14.22
C LYS A 279 3.56 28.97 -13.10
N ASP A 280 3.68 28.54 -11.85
CA ASP A 280 3.44 29.40 -10.69
C ASP A 280 4.60 30.38 -10.49
N ILE A 281 5.84 29.97 -10.80
CA ILE A 281 6.98 30.89 -10.81
C ILE A 281 6.84 31.93 -11.93
N LEU A 282 6.44 31.53 -13.14
CA LEU A 282 6.17 32.48 -14.23
C LEU A 282 5.07 33.48 -13.86
N SER A 283 4.01 33.00 -13.20
CA SER A 283 2.94 33.85 -12.68
C SER A 283 3.47 34.85 -11.65
N LEU A 284 4.39 34.45 -10.78
CA LEU A 284 5.03 35.31 -9.79
C LEU A 284 5.99 36.34 -10.41
N ILE A 285 6.77 35.95 -11.43
CA ILE A 285 7.64 36.85 -12.21
C ILE A 285 6.79 37.92 -12.89
N TRP A 286 5.68 37.51 -13.51
CA TRP A 286 4.75 38.42 -14.16
C TRP A 286 4.09 39.37 -13.16
N LEU A 287 3.59 38.85 -12.04
CA LEU A 287 3.00 39.67 -10.98
C LEU A 287 4.00 40.72 -10.48
N SER A 288 5.24 40.31 -10.18
CA SER A 288 6.32 41.21 -9.75
C SER A 288 6.59 42.30 -10.78
N SER A 289 6.70 41.93 -12.06
CA SER A 289 6.93 42.88 -13.16
C SER A 289 5.77 43.85 -13.33
N SER A 290 4.53 43.38 -13.20
CA SER A 290 3.31 44.21 -13.32
C SER A 290 3.19 45.26 -12.21
N LEU A 291 3.82 44.99 -11.05
CA LEU A 291 3.90 45.91 -9.92
C LEU A 291 5.14 46.84 -9.98
N GLY A 292 5.95 46.75 -11.05
CA GLY A 292 7.20 47.51 -11.20
C GLY A 292 8.38 46.97 -10.38
N LEU A 293 8.27 45.75 -9.84
CA LEU A 293 9.30 45.11 -9.01
C LEU A 293 10.25 44.27 -9.87
N HIS A 294 11.00 44.93 -10.75
CA HIS A 294 11.85 44.26 -11.75
C HIS A 294 12.96 43.39 -11.13
N ASP A 295 13.61 43.84 -10.06
CA ASP A 295 14.66 43.06 -9.39
C ASP A 295 14.10 41.76 -8.76
N VAL A 296 12.86 41.81 -8.25
CA VAL A 296 12.15 40.64 -7.69
C VAL A 296 11.77 39.68 -8.81
N ALA A 297 11.29 40.20 -9.94
CA ALA A 297 10.99 39.38 -11.11
C ALA A 297 12.24 38.66 -11.62
N GLU A 298 13.37 39.36 -11.70
CA GLU A 298 14.63 38.77 -12.15
C GLU A 298 15.15 37.72 -11.18
N TYR A 299 15.00 37.91 -9.86
CA TYR A 299 15.35 36.90 -8.87
C TYR A 299 14.63 35.55 -9.09
N TRP A 300 13.31 35.59 -9.30
CA TRP A 300 12.54 34.38 -9.57
C TRP A 300 12.81 33.81 -10.96
N ASN A 301 13.14 34.66 -11.95
CA ASN A 301 13.60 34.23 -13.27
C ASN A 301 14.90 33.41 -13.18
N GLN A 302 15.84 33.79 -12.29
CA GLN A 302 17.05 33.01 -12.05
C GLN A 302 16.77 31.59 -11.54
N VAL A 303 15.67 31.35 -10.81
CA VAL A 303 15.27 30.00 -10.38
C VAL A 303 14.96 29.11 -11.59
N LEU A 304 14.26 29.65 -12.60
CA LEU A 304 13.95 28.93 -13.86
C LEU A 304 15.18 28.74 -14.74
N LEU A 305 16.00 29.79 -14.89
CA LEU A 305 17.24 29.73 -15.67
C LEU A 305 18.24 28.72 -15.08
N MET A 306 18.35 28.65 -13.75
CA MET A 306 19.20 27.66 -13.08
C MET A 306 18.69 26.23 -13.31
N ASN A 307 17.37 26.01 -13.29
CA ASN A 307 16.79 24.70 -13.60
C ASN A 307 17.07 24.27 -15.05
N GLY A 308 16.90 25.19 -16.01
CA GLY A 308 17.26 24.95 -17.42
C GLY A 308 18.75 24.65 -17.61
N SER A 309 19.61 25.42 -16.92
CA SER A 309 21.06 25.24 -16.95
C SER A 309 21.49 23.90 -16.34
N GLN A 310 20.83 23.43 -15.28
CA GLN A 310 21.06 22.11 -14.69
C GLN A 310 20.75 21.00 -15.71
N MET A 311 19.59 21.06 -16.38
CA MET A 311 19.20 20.07 -17.39
C MET A 311 20.19 20.07 -18.58
N MET A 312 20.62 21.25 -19.05
CA MET A 312 21.63 21.34 -20.11
C MET A 312 23.01 20.88 -19.66
N ARG A 313 23.43 21.13 -18.41
CA ARG A 313 24.69 20.61 -17.88
C ARG A 313 24.69 19.09 -17.90
N PHE A 314 23.58 18.47 -17.51
CA PHE A 314 23.42 17.02 -17.57
C PHE A 314 23.57 16.48 -19.01
N VAL A 315 22.93 17.13 -19.99
CA VAL A 315 23.10 16.80 -21.42
C VAL A 315 24.57 16.94 -21.84
N ASN A 316 25.22 18.06 -21.50
CA ASN A 316 26.60 18.32 -21.88
C ASN A 316 27.57 17.30 -21.29
N ASN A 317 27.35 16.85 -20.06
CA ASN A 317 28.15 15.79 -19.44
C ASN A 317 28.04 14.47 -20.22
N ILE A 318 26.84 14.13 -20.73
CA ILE A 318 26.66 12.97 -21.61
C ILE A 318 27.40 13.17 -22.92
N LEU A 319 27.27 14.33 -23.56
CA LEU A 319 27.98 14.64 -24.81
C LEU A 319 29.49 14.56 -24.64
N GLN A 320 30.02 15.08 -23.54
CA GLN A 320 31.45 15.05 -23.22
C GLN A 320 31.96 13.61 -23.02
N ALA A 321 31.15 12.72 -22.45
CA ALA A 321 31.51 11.30 -22.31
C ALA A 321 31.64 10.56 -23.66
N PHE A 322 31.13 11.13 -24.74
CA PHE A 322 31.21 10.62 -26.12
C PHE A 322 31.95 11.57 -27.07
N ASP A 323 32.84 12.42 -26.55
CA ASP A 323 33.65 13.38 -27.32
C ASP A 323 32.82 14.29 -28.26
N GLY A 324 31.55 14.53 -27.91
CA GLY A 324 30.61 15.33 -28.69
C GLY A 324 29.99 14.66 -29.92
N ASN A 325 30.40 13.43 -30.28
CA ASN A 325 29.85 12.71 -31.43
C ASN A 325 28.81 11.66 -30.99
N MET A 326 27.54 11.93 -31.27
CA MET A 326 26.43 11.05 -30.90
C MET A 326 25.91 10.19 -32.05
N LEU A 327 26.49 10.30 -33.25
CA LEU A 327 26.04 9.53 -34.42
C LEU A 327 26.24 8.04 -34.18
N GLY A 328 25.17 7.26 -34.30
CA GLY A 328 25.19 5.81 -34.06
C GLY A 328 25.20 5.42 -32.58
N ILE A 329 25.41 6.37 -31.66
CA ILE A 329 25.43 6.10 -30.21
C ILE A 329 24.01 5.78 -29.74
N ARG A 330 23.81 4.52 -29.35
CA ARG A 330 22.61 4.04 -28.65
C ARG A 330 22.65 4.32 -27.15
N ILE A 331 21.64 4.99 -26.63
CA ILE A 331 21.48 5.33 -25.21
C ILE A 331 20.17 4.74 -24.68
N ALA A 332 20.26 3.99 -23.59
CA ALA A 332 19.10 3.57 -22.83
C ALA A 332 18.65 4.71 -21.90
N VAL A 333 17.38 5.10 -21.94
CA VAL A 333 16.80 6.08 -21.03
C VAL A 333 15.84 5.37 -20.10
N LEU A 334 16.09 5.46 -18.79
CA LEU A 334 15.28 4.88 -17.75
C LEU A 334 14.54 5.97 -16.97
N GLY A 335 13.21 5.93 -17.04
CA GLY A 335 12.33 6.95 -16.50
C GLY A 335 12.03 8.06 -17.50
N PHE A 336 10.75 8.43 -17.58
CA PHE A 336 10.22 9.48 -18.44
C PHE A 336 9.23 10.40 -17.71
N ALA A 337 8.52 9.90 -16.70
CA ALA A 337 7.69 10.73 -15.83
C ALA A 337 8.52 11.77 -15.08
N TYR A 338 7.93 12.91 -14.68
CA TYR A 338 8.69 13.97 -14.01
C TYR A 338 9.13 13.62 -12.58
N LYS A 339 8.46 12.64 -11.95
CA LYS A 339 8.80 12.06 -10.64
C LYS A 339 8.50 10.56 -10.61
N ALA A 340 9.00 9.86 -9.59
CA ALA A 340 8.68 8.45 -9.38
C ALA A 340 7.17 8.24 -9.13
N ASP A 341 6.68 7.05 -9.48
CA ASP A 341 5.34 6.55 -9.17
C ASP A 341 4.15 7.32 -9.79
N THR A 342 4.40 8.18 -10.77
CA THR A 342 3.36 8.82 -11.59
C THR A 342 3.54 8.52 -13.08
N ALA A 343 2.47 8.69 -13.87
CA ALA A 343 2.51 8.69 -15.33
C ALA A 343 2.60 10.11 -15.91
N ASP A 344 2.63 11.16 -15.07
CA ASP A 344 2.68 12.55 -15.52
C ASP A 344 4.03 12.92 -16.12
N THR A 345 3.96 13.49 -17.31
CA THR A 345 5.08 13.87 -18.18
C THR A 345 5.13 15.37 -18.44
N ARG A 346 4.18 16.15 -17.91
CA ARG A 346 4.14 17.61 -18.15
C ARG A 346 5.43 18.26 -17.66
N ASN A 347 6.11 18.96 -18.56
CA ASN A 347 7.41 19.59 -18.32
C ASN A 347 8.44 18.61 -17.72
N THR A 348 8.38 17.32 -18.05
CA THR A 348 9.35 16.34 -17.53
C THR A 348 10.77 16.66 -18.01
N PRO A 349 11.79 16.69 -17.13
CA PRO A 349 13.19 16.84 -17.52
C PRO A 349 13.62 15.75 -18.52
N ALA A 350 12.98 14.57 -18.46
CA ALA A 350 13.30 13.48 -19.35
C ALA A 350 13.03 13.79 -20.82
N ALA A 351 11.92 14.48 -21.11
CA ALA A 351 11.57 14.88 -22.47
C ALA A 351 12.60 15.87 -23.03
N PHE A 352 13.00 16.84 -22.21
CA PHE A 352 14.04 17.81 -22.58
C PHE A 352 15.37 17.13 -22.93
N VAL A 353 15.88 16.26 -22.04
CA VAL A 353 17.13 15.54 -22.26
C VAL A 353 17.04 14.66 -23.50
N CYS A 354 15.94 13.91 -23.68
CA CYS A 354 15.75 13.05 -24.85
C CYS A 354 15.73 13.85 -26.16
N GLN A 355 15.00 14.97 -26.22
CA GLN A 355 14.97 15.84 -27.39
C GLN A 355 16.37 16.37 -27.73
N GLN A 356 17.14 16.83 -26.74
CA GLN A 356 18.51 17.31 -26.97
C GLN A 356 19.43 16.20 -27.50
N LEU A 357 19.36 14.99 -26.96
CA LEU A 357 20.18 13.86 -27.42
C LEU A 357 19.79 13.41 -28.84
N LEU A 358 18.49 13.35 -29.16
CA LEU A 358 17.99 13.05 -30.49
C LEU A 358 18.45 14.10 -31.52
N ASN A 359 18.38 15.39 -31.16
CA ASN A 359 18.85 16.50 -31.99
C ASN A 359 20.37 16.42 -32.27
N LYS A 360 21.13 15.80 -31.37
CA LYS A 360 22.58 15.58 -31.55
C LYS A 360 22.93 14.30 -32.32
N GLY A 361 21.94 13.49 -32.71
CA GLY A 361 22.15 12.30 -33.54
C GLY A 361 22.10 10.96 -32.79
N ALA A 362 21.84 10.96 -31.48
CA ALA A 362 21.77 9.73 -30.68
C ALA A 362 20.56 8.85 -31.06
N ASN A 363 20.69 7.55 -30.83
CA ASN A 363 19.60 6.58 -30.85
C ASN A 363 19.12 6.31 -29.43
N LEU A 364 17.85 6.51 -29.12
CA LEU A 364 17.31 6.32 -27.76
C LEU A 364 16.47 5.04 -27.65
N SER A 365 16.68 4.30 -26.56
CA SER A 365 15.83 3.19 -26.13
C SER A 365 15.23 3.55 -24.77
N ILE A 366 13.95 3.92 -24.70
CA ILE A 366 13.31 4.48 -23.50
C ILE A 366 12.44 3.43 -22.81
N TYR A 367 12.55 3.34 -21.49
CA TYR A 367 11.62 2.57 -20.65
C TYR A 367 11.16 3.39 -19.45
N ASP A 368 9.84 3.50 -19.31
CA ASP A 368 9.17 3.97 -18.10
C ASP A 368 8.00 3.01 -17.79
N PRO A 369 7.89 2.48 -16.55
CA PRO A 369 6.85 1.51 -16.20
C PRO A 369 5.44 2.12 -16.08
N LYS A 370 5.31 3.45 -15.99
CA LYS A 370 4.05 4.16 -15.72
C LYS A 370 3.60 5.00 -16.92
N VAL A 371 4.52 5.50 -17.76
CA VAL A 371 4.18 6.32 -18.92
C VAL A 371 3.88 5.46 -20.16
N PRO A 372 2.69 5.57 -20.77
CA PRO A 372 2.38 4.85 -22.01
C PRO A 372 3.33 5.22 -23.16
N GLY A 373 3.80 4.23 -23.90
CA GLY A 373 4.79 4.46 -24.97
C GLY A 373 4.31 5.33 -26.12
N GLN A 374 3.00 5.40 -26.40
CA GLN A 374 2.44 6.34 -27.36
C GLN A 374 2.65 7.79 -26.91
N HIS A 375 2.41 8.07 -25.62
CA HIS A 375 2.53 9.41 -25.07
C HIS A 375 3.98 9.92 -25.08
N ILE A 376 4.95 9.02 -24.87
CA ILE A 376 6.38 9.33 -25.02
C ILE A 376 6.69 9.80 -26.45
N ARG A 377 6.15 9.12 -27.47
CA ARG A 377 6.39 9.48 -28.89
C ARG A 377 5.77 10.83 -29.24
N GLU A 378 4.54 11.07 -28.79
CA GLU A 378 3.83 12.34 -29.00
C GLU A 378 4.61 13.53 -28.43
N LEU A 379 5.11 13.40 -27.19
CA LEU A 379 5.89 14.47 -26.54
C LEU A 379 7.25 14.72 -27.16
N LEU A 380 7.86 13.72 -27.78
CA LEU A 380 9.12 13.86 -28.50
C LEU A 380 8.93 14.35 -29.94
N GLN A 381 7.69 14.59 -30.38
CA GLN A 381 7.34 15.14 -31.71
C GLN A 381 7.95 14.35 -32.88
N ILE A 382 8.05 13.03 -32.75
CA ILE A 382 8.52 12.16 -33.84
C ILE A 382 7.31 11.65 -34.61
N ASP A 383 7.17 12.11 -35.84
CA ASP A 383 6.04 11.82 -36.71
C ASP A 383 5.99 10.32 -37.05
N SER A 384 4.81 9.72 -36.96
CA SER A 384 4.60 8.28 -37.25
C SER A 384 4.57 7.95 -38.75
N SER A 385 4.85 8.95 -39.59
CA SER A 385 4.74 8.91 -41.05
C SER A 385 6.04 8.51 -41.77
N GLU A 386 7.19 8.43 -41.09
CA GLU A 386 8.42 7.87 -41.67
C GLU A 386 8.38 6.33 -41.67
N GLN A 387 7.56 5.74 -42.54
CA GLN A 387 7.48 4.30 -42.78
C GLN A 387 8.68 3.73 -43.57
N GLY A 388 9.87 4.33 -43.48
CA GLY A 388 11.01 3.93 -44.32
C GLY A 388 12.42 4.16 -43.79
N GLU A 389 12.63 4.96 -42.74
CA GLU A 389 13.96 5.18 -42.15
C GLU A 389 14.00 4.76 -40.67
N ILE A 390 15.15 4.27 -40.24
CA ILE A 390 15.39 3.68 -38.92
C ILE A 390 14.96 4.68 -37.84
N SER A 391 13.83 4.44 -37.17
CA SER A 391 13.39 5.31 -36.08
C SER A 391 14.45 5.32 -35.00
N ARG A 392 15.12 6.46 -34.81
CA ARG A 392 16.17 6.67 -33.80
C ARG A 392 15.63 6.63 -32.35
N LEU A 393 14.36 6.29 -32.17
CA LEU A 393 13.68 6.12 -30.89
C LEU A 393 13.01 4.73 -30.84
N SER A 394 13.29 3.98 -29.78
CA SER A 394 12.59 2.76 -29.41
C SER A 394 11.97 2.93 -28.02
N VAL A 395 10.71 2.57 -27.84
CA VAL A 395 10.09 2.48 -26.51
C VAL A 395 10.00 1.01 -26.12
N CYS A 396 10.72 0.65 -25.06
CA CYS A 396 10.91 -0.72 -24.63
C CYS A 396 9.88 -1.13 -23.57
N GLN A 397 9.66 -2.44 -23.43
CA GLN A 397 8.78 -3.02 -22.41
C GLN A 397 9.50 -3.32 -21.08
N SER A 398 10.83 -3.19 -21.03
CA SER A 398 11.62 -3.37 -19.82
C SER A 398 12.90 -2.55 -19.85
N ALA A 399 13.41 -2.23 -18.65
CA ALA A 399 14.70 -1.53 -18.50
C ALA A 399 15.86 -2.33 -19.10
N TYR A 400 15.81 -3.67 -19.01
CA TYR A 400 16.83 -4.54 -19.59
C TYR A 400 16.81 -4.50 -21.12
N MET A 401 15.64 -4.49 -21.75
CA MET A 401 15.55 -4.33 -23.20
C MET A 401 16.04 -2.95 -23.65
N ALA A 402 15.75 -1.89 -22.88
CA ALA A 402 16.28 -0.57 -23.16
C ALA A 402 17.82 -0.55 -23.07
N ALA A 403 18.39 -1.22 -22.06
CA ALA A 403 19.84 -1.32 -21.86
C ALA A 403 20.56 -2.25 -22.84
N THR A 404 19.85 -3.17 -23.49
CA THR A 404 20.47 -4.16 -24.39
C THR A 404 21.10 -3.47 -25.60
N SER A 405 22.40 -3.73 -25.80
CA SER A 405 23.21 -3.13 -26.88
C SER A 405 23.26 -1.59 -26.86
N SER A 406 23.02 -0.97 -25.71
CA SER A 406 23.20 0.46 -25.50
C SER A 406 24.64 0.76 -25.05
N HIS A 407 25.20 1.86 -25.53
CA HIS A 407 26.55 2.32 -25.18
C HIS A 407 26.57 3.07 -23.85
N ALA A 408 25.43 3.66 -23.45
CA ALA A 408 25.24 4.25 -22.13
C ALA A 408 23.81 4.04 -21.63
N VAL A 409 23.65 4.14 -20.31
CA VAL A 409 22.36 4.16 -19.61
C VAL A 409 22.22 5.48 -18.88
N VAL A 410 21.12 6.18 -19.12
CA VAL A 410 20.78 7.46 -18.50
C VAL A 410 19.53 7.25 -17.64
N VAL A 411 19.66 7.53 -16.35
CA VAL A 411 18.54 7.43 -15.39
C VAL A 411 18.03 8.83 -15.09
N LEU A 412 16.81 9.14 -15.54
CA LEU A 412 16.23 10.49 -15.41
C LEU A 412 15.21 10.55 -14.28
N THR A 413 14.46 9.46 -14.09
CA THR A 413 13.48 9.34 -13.02
C THR A 413 13.86 8.12 -12.18
N PRO A 414 14.69 8.30 -11.13
CA PRO A 414 15.13 7.19 -10.31
C PRO A 414 13.93 6.65 -9.53
N CYS A 415 13.58 5.40 -9.79
CA CYS A 415 12.78 4.63 -8.85
C CYS A 415 13.74 3.77 -8.03
N LYS A 416 13.67 3.85 -6.70
CA LYS A 416 14.45 2.97 -5.84
C LYS A 416 13.94 1.54 -6.04
N ARG A 417 14.78 0.75 -6.71
CA ARG A 417 14.51 -0.67 -6.95
C ARG A 417 15.32 -1.48 -5.96
N ILE A 418 14.65 -2.28 -5.16
CA ILE A 418 15.28 -3.26 -4.30
C ILE A 418 15.27 -4.58 -5.08
N ASN A 419 16.44 -4.96 -5.59
CA ASN A 419 16.62 -6.25 -6.25
C ASN A 419 17.17 -7.25 -5.25
N VAL A 420 16.41 -8.29 -4.95
CA VAL A 420 16.86 -9.40 -4.11
C VAL A 420 16.93 -10.65 -4.96
N PHE A 421 18.05 -11.35 -4.90
CA PHE A 421 18.23 -12.64 -5.55
C PHE A 421 18.36 -13.74 -4.50
N TRP A 422 17.50 -14.74 -4.59
CA TRP A 422 17.54 -15.95 -3.77
C TRP A 422 17.72 -17.18 -4.66
N ASP A 423 18.86 -17.83 -4.52
CA ASP A 423 19.03 -19.23 -4.88
C ASP A 423 18.47 -20.10 -3.75
N VAL A 424 17.28 -20.65 -3.95
CA VAL A 424 16.56 -21.47 -2.97
C VAL A 424 17.05 -22.91 -3.08
N GLY A 425 17.72 -23.41 -2.04
CA GLY A 425 18.36 -24.71 -2.05
C GLY A 425 18.34 -25.41 -0.69
N TYR A 426 18.75 -26.68 -0.67
CA TYR A 426 18.90 -27.44 0.56
C TYR A 426 20.18 -27.09 1.32
N ILE A 427 20.07 -27.03 2.64
CA ILE A 427 21.19 -26.88 3.58
C ILE A 427 21.09 -28.01 4.59
N GLU A 428 22.24 -28.50 5.05
CA GLU A 428 22.34 -29.45 6.16
C GLU A 428 22.99 -28.77 7.36
N GLY A 429 22.37 -28.89 8.54
CA GLY A 429 22.92 -28.31 9.75
C GLY A 429 21.93 -28.29 10.91
N SER A 430 22.30 -27.60 11.98
CA SER A 430 21.47 -27.43 13.18
C SER A 430 21.27 -25.94 13.49
N ARG A 431 20.00 -25.53 13.61
CA ARG A 431 19.61 -24.17 14.07
C ARG A 431 19.28 -24.14 15.56
N ASP A 432 18.87 -25.28 16.10
CA ASP A 432 18.49 -25.45 17.49
C ASP A 432 19.66 -25.92 18.38
N GLY A 433 20.80 -26.30 17.80
CA GLY A 433 21.95 -26.83 18.53
C GLY A 433 21.81 -28.29 18.97
N TYR A 434 20.67 -28.94 18.67
CA TYR A 434 20.37 -30.31 19.11
C TYR A 434 20.31 -31.30 17.96
N TYR A 435 19.68 -30.92 16.84
CA TYR A 435 19.42 -31.84 15.73
C TYR A 435 19.99 -31.29 14.43
N ILE A 436 20.79 -32.12 13.76
CA ILE A 436 21.19 -31.88 12.37
C ILE A 436 20.07 -32.42 11.48
N ARG A 437 19.55 -31.58 10.59
CA ARG A 437 18.59 -31.99 9.55
C ARG A 437 18.89 -31.30 8.23
N ARG A 438 18.42 -31.89 7.13
CA ARG A 438 18.27 -31.17 5.87
C ARG A 438 17.07 -30.23 5.97
N TYR A 439 17.26 -28.98 5.59
CA TYR A 439 16.21 -27.96 5.55
C TYR A 439 16.49 -27.00 4.37
N ILE A 440 15.63 -26.01 4.14
CA ILE A 440 15.71 -25.08 3.01
C ILE A 440 16.26 -23.74 3.49
N GLY A 441 17.20 -23.18 2.72
CA GLY A 441 17.69 -21.82 2.90
C GLY A 441 17.86 -21.11 1.56
N VAL A 442 18.49 -19.93 1.61
CA VAL A 442 18.76 -19.14 0.39
C VAL A 442 20.24 -18.80 0.30
N ASN A 443 20.81 -18.87 -0.90
CA ASN A 443 22.22 -18.57 -1.17
C ASN A 443 23.18 -19.36 -0.24
N GLY A 444 22.83 -20.61 0.10
CA GLY A 444 23.59 -21.44 1.04
C GLY A 444 23.53 -21.00 2.52
N THR A 445 22.63 -20.09 2.88
CA THR A 445 22.53 -19.52 4.24
C THR A 445 21.17 -19.73 4.91
N SER A 446 21.20 -19.81 6.24
CA SER A 446 20.03 -19.80 7.12
C SER A 446 20.43 -19.30 8.52
N PRO A 447 19.59 -18.54 9.26
CA PRO A 447 18.26 -18.06 8.85
C PRO A 447 18.31 -17.18 7.61
N ILE A 448 17.23 -17.20 6.82
CA ILE A 448 17.12 -16.38 5.61
C ILE A 448 17.12 -14.90 6.02
N PRO A 449 18.02 -14.06 5.49
CA PRO A 449 18.06 -12.64 5.83
C PRO A 449 16.71 -11.94 5.57
N PRO A 450 16.23 -11.09 6.49
CA PRO A 450 15.02 -10.31 6.26
C PRO A 450 15.24 -9.27 5.17
N ILE A 451 14.17 -8.91 4.47
CA ILE A 451 14.18 -7.84 3.46
C ILE A 451 13.65 -6.55 4.10
N TYR A 452 14.37 -5.45 3.91
CA TYR A 452 13.93 -4.12 4.33
C TYR A 452 13.61 -3.27 3.10
N ALA A 453 12.43 -2.67 3.09
CA ALA A 453 12.01 -1.71 2.08
C ALA A 453 11.48 -0.43 2.75
N THR A 454 11.27 0.60 1.96
CA THR A 454 10.51 1.80 2.31
C THR A 454 9.23 1.82 1.49
N GLN A 455 8.15 2.35 2.07
CA GLN A 455 6.87 2.44 1.40
C GLN A 455 7.01 3.14 0.04
N GLY A 456 6.53 2.48 -1.02
CA GLY A 456 6.66 2.94 -2.42
C GLY A 456 7.89 2.42 -3.17
N ASP A 457 8.85 1.76 -2.52
CA ASP A 457 10.00 1.14 -3.22
C ASP A 457 9.54 0.03 -4.19
N ASN A 458 10.15 -0.08 -5.36
CA ASN A 458 9.92 -1.22 -6.24
C ASN A 458 10.76 -2.43 -5.80
N LEU A 459 10.14 -3.39 -5.09
CA LEU A 459 10.81 -4.62 -4.64
C LEU A 459 10.66 -5.73 -5.69
N GLU A 460 11.78 -6.13 -6.31
CA GLU A 460 11.86 -7.29 -7.20
C GLU A 460 12.63 -8.42 -6.51
N LEU A 461 11.95 -9.53 -6.24
CA LEU A 461 12.51 -10.74 -5.64
C LEU A 461 12.66 -11.83 -6.70
N THR A 462 13.88 -12.04 -7.18
CA THR A 462 14.22 -13.09 -8.14
C THR A 462 14.57 -14.37 -7.40
N ILE A 463 13.82 -15.42 -7.68
CA ILE A 463 14.01 -16.76 -7.13
C ILE A 463 14.63 -17.64 -8.21
N HIS A 464 15.75 -18.29 -7.91
CA HIS A 464 16.24 -19.45 -8.61
C HIS A 464 15.94 -20.69 -7.77
N ASN A 465 15.31 -21.71 -8.36
CA ASN A 465 14.95 -22.92 -7.64
C ASN A 465 16.00 -24.01 -7.82
N SER A 466 16.88 -24.20 -6.84
CA SER A 466 17.85 -25.30 -6.77
C SER A 466 17.35 -26.53 -5.99
N LEU A 467 16.08 -26.56 -5.59
CA LEU A 467 15.45 -27.73 -4.99
C LEU A 467 15.13 -28.79 -6.06
N ASP A 468 14.86 -30.01 -5.61
CA ASP A 468 14.36 -31.13 -6.43
C ASP A 468 12.83 -31.11 -6.63
N VAL A 469 12.15 -30.10 -6.07
CA VAL A 469 10.69 -29.92 -6.12
C VAL A 469 10.32 -28.48 -6.51
N PRO A 470 9.12 -28.23 -7.05
CA PRO A 470 8.68 -26.87 -7.35
C PRO A 470 8.61 -25.97 -6.11
N THR A 471 8.86 -24.66 -6.28
CA THR A 471 8.79 -23.66 -5.20
C THR A 471 7.98 -22.42 -5.62
N SER A 472 7.43 -21.69 -4.66
CA SER A 472 6.75 -20.41 -4.85
C SER A 472 6.88 -19.58 -3.59
N ILE A 473 6.85 -18.25 -3.70
CA ILE A 473 6.99 -17.36 -2.55
C ILE A 473 5.71 -16.57 -2.37
N HIS A 474 5.06 -16.77 -1.23
CA HIS A 474 3.92 -15.98 -0.81
C HIS A 474 4.37 -14.81 0.08
N ALA A 475 3.81 -13.62 -0.18
CA ALA A 475 4.03 -12.41 0.60
C ALA A 475 2.89 -12.19 1.60
N HIS A 476 3.08 -12.70 2.81
CA HIS A 476 2.09 -12.71 3.88
C HIS A 476 1.71 -11.31 4.33
N GLY A 477 0.42 -10.98 4.22
CA GLY A 477 -0.13 -9.68 4.60
C GLY A 477 -0.03 -8.60 3.52
N ILE A 478 0.62 -8.87 2.38
CA ILE A 478 0.60 -7.98 1.22
C ILE A 478 -0.69 -8.23 0.43
N TYR A 479 -1.45 -7.17 0.15
CA TYR A 479 -2.77 -7.28 -0.47
C TYR A 479 -2.75 -7.74 -1.93
N GLN A 480 -1.63 -7.56 -2.63
CA GLN A 480 -1.50 -7.92 -4.05
C GLN A 480 -2.60 -7.30 -4.91
N ASN A 481 -2.96 -6.03 -4.62
CA ASN A 481 -4.02 -5.33 -5.34
C ASN A 481 -3.69 -5.28 -6.84
N SER A 482 -4.62 -5.79 -7.65
CA SER A 482 -4.50 -5.92 -9.12
C SER A 482 -3.37 -6.85 -9.60
N THR A 483 -2.77 -7.62 -8.69
CA THR A 483 -1.68 -8.57 -8.97
C THR A 483 -1.91 -9.91 -8.29
N SER A 484 -3.16 -10.40 -8.24
CA SER A 484 -3.50 -11.65 -7.52
C SER A 484 -2.74 -12.88 -8.05
N TYR A 485 -2.27 -12.84 -9.30
CA TYR A 485 -1.40 -13.86 -9.89
C TYR A 485 0.03 -13.91 -9.29
N LEU A 486 0.43 -12.90 -8.51
CA LEU A 486 1.70 -12.85 -7.77
C LEU A 486 1.54 -13.18 -6.27
N ASP A 487 0.36 -13.62 -5.84
CA ASP A 487 0.14 -14.04 -4.44
C ASP A 487 1.04 -15.22 -4.04
N GLY A 488 1.57 -16.00 -5.00
CA GLY A 488 2.58 -17.00 -4.69
C GLY A 488 2.06 -18.28 -4.04
N THR A 489 0.76 -18.57 -4.17
CA THR A 489 0.12 -19.76 -3.61
C THR A 489 0.00 -20.85 -4.68
N GLY A 490 0.73 -21.95 -4.50
CA GLY A 490 0.79 -23.07 -5.45
C GLY A 490 -0.59 -23.66 -5.77
N MET A 491 -0.89 -23.80 -7.07
CA MET A 491 -2.16 -24.30 -7.61
C MET A 491 -3.41 -23.51 -7.20
N VAL A 492 -3.25 -22.33 -6.59
CA VAL A 492 -4.33 -21.38 -6.33
C VAL A 492 -4.13 -20.17 -7.24
N SER A 493 -3.08 -19.38 -7.01
CA SER A 493 -2.76 -18.21 -7.84
C SER A 493 -1.81 -18.53 -8.99
N GLN A 494 -0.92 -19.52 -8.83
CA GLN A 494 0.08 -19.86 -9.84
C GLN A 494 0.60 -21.30 -9.72
N CYS A 495 1.29 -21.79 -10.76
CA CYS A 495 2.09 -23.00 -10.67
C CYS A 495 3.45 -22.72 -9.98
N GLY A 496 4.08 -23.76 -9.44
CA GLY A 496 5.40 -23.64 -8.79
C GLY A 496 6.52 -23.46 -9.81
N ILE A 497 7.56 -22.72 -9.45
CA ILE A 497 8.80 -22.56 -10.22
C ILE A 497 9.51 -23.92 -10.24
N LEU A 498 9.74 -24.48 -11.42
CA LEU A 498 10.40 -25.78 -11.60
C LEU A 498 11.87 -25.79 -11.11
N PRO A 499 12.40 -26.95 -10.69
CA PRO A 499 13.83 -27.13 -10.48
C PRO A 499 14.69 -26.61 -11.64
N GLY A 500 15.76 -25.88 -11.31
CA GLY A 500 16.68 -25.23 -12.24
C GLY A 500 16.12 -24.01 -12.98
N LYS A 501 14.90 -23.55 -12.66
CA LYS A 501 14.28 -22.38 -13.28
C LYS A 501 14.27 -21.18 -12.32
N SER A 502 14.07 -20.01 -12.90
CA SER A 502 13.97 -18.76 -12.16
C SER A 502 12.67 -18.02 -12.46
N PHE A 503 12.22 -17.23 -11.48
CA PHE A 503 11.09 -16.32 -11.63
C PHE A 503 11.26 -15.11 -10.71
N THR A 504 10.81 -13.94 -11.16
CA THR A 504 10.89 -12.69 -10.41
C THR A 504 9.52 -12.25 -9.93
N TYR A 505 9.34 -12.18 -8.61
CA TYR A 505 8.18 -11.57 -7.98
C TYR A 505 8.38 -10.06 -7.89
N ARG A 506 7.35 -9.29 -8.28
CA ARG A 506 7.28 -7.85 -8.02
C ARG A 506 6.34 -7.63 -6.84
N ILE A 507 6.90 -7.31 -5.68
CA ILE A 507 6.13 -7.17 -4.44
C ILE A 507 5.74 -5.71 -4.30
N ASN A 508 4.43 -5.46 -4.19
CA ASN A 508 3.88 -4.14 -3.94
C ASN A 508 4.24 -3.68 -2.52
N THR A 509 4.90 -2.53 -2.39
CA THR A 509 5.33 -1.95 -1.10
C THR A 509 4.54 -0.69 -0.72
N GLN A 510 3.35 -0.48 -1.28
CA GLN A 510 2.50 0.65 -0.90
C GLN A 510 1.99 0.52 0.55
N GLN A 511 1.95 -0.70 1.09
CA GLN A 511 1.73 -0.95 2.52
C GLN A 511 3.03 -0.73 3.30
N ALA A 512 2.93 -0.13 4.49
CA ALA A 512 4.01 -0.09 5.48
C ALA A 512 3.70 -1.06 6.63
N GLY A 513 4.74 -1.57 7.30
CA GLY A 513 4.62 -2.45 8.46
C GLY A 513 5.49 -3.71 8.37
N THR A 514 5.12 -4.71 9.18
CA THR A 514 5.85 -5.97 9.34
C THR A 514 5.10 -7.14 8.70
N PHE A 515 5.69 -7.70 7.65
CA PHE A 515 5.16 -8.77 6.80
C PHE A 515 6.09 -9.98 6.82
N LEU A 516 5.67 -11.08 6.19
CA LEU A 516 6.49 -12.29 6.04
C LEU A 516 6.60 -12.71 4.57
N LEU A 517 7.69 -13.39 4.23
CA LEU A 517 7.86 -14.08 2.96
C LEU A 517 8.11 -15.55 3.24
N TYR A 518 7.40 -16.45 2.57
CA TYR A 518 7.62 -17.89 2.77
C TYR A 518 7.30 -18.75 1.55
N GLY A 519 7.94 -19.92 1.50
CA GLY A 519 7.72 -20.95 0.51
C GLY A 519 6.35 -21.58 0.66
N SER A 520 5.42 -21.35 -0.26
CA SER A 520 4.03 -21.84 -0.13
C SER A 520 3.84 -23.28 -0.62
N ASN A 521 4.60 -23.69 -1.63
CA ASN A 521 4.54 -25.06 -2.17
C ASN A 521 5.06 -26.07 -1.14
N ASN A 522 4.41 -27.24 -1.07
CA ASN A 522 4.88 -28.41 -0.30
C ASN A 522 5.21 -28.11 1.18
N HIS A 523 4.59 -27.08 1.76
CA HIS A 523 4.88 -26.62 3.12
C HIS A 523 6.36 -26.30 3.38
N GLN A 524 7.06 -25.78 2.36
CA GLN A 524 8.48 -25.44 2.44
C GLN A 524 8.78 -24.43 3.56
N GLU A 525 7.79 -23.64 4.00
CA GLU A 525 7.90 -22.75 5.16
C GLU A 525 8.21 -23.50 6.47
N ALA A 526 7.71 -24.72 6.64
CA ALA A 526 7.99 -25.54 7.83
C ALA A 526 9.41 -26.12 7.83
N ASP A 527 10.00 -26.22 6.64
CA ASP A 527 11.36 -26.67 6.43
C ASP A 527 12.35 -25.50 6.23
N GLY A 528 11.97 -24.28 6.60
CA GLY A 528 12.91 -23.16 6.75
C GLY A 528 12.86 -22.08 5.67
N LEU A 529 12.09 -22.28 4.58
CA LEU A 529 11.91 -21.25 3.55
C LEU A 529 10.94 -20.16 4.03
N ARG A 530 11.38 -19.32 4.97
CA ARG A 530 10.62 -18.20 5.54
C ARG A 530 11.53 -17.10 6.09
N THR A 531 11.10 -15.85 5.98
CA THR A 531 11.74 -14.69 6.59
C THR A 531 10.75 -13.53 6.76
N ALA A 532 11.20 -12.43 7.38
CA ALA A 532 10.42 -11.20 7.51
C ALA A 532 10.65 -10.25 6.33
N LEU A 533 9.62 -9.48 5.99
CA LEU A 533 9.67 -8.32 5.12
C LEU A 533 9.23 -7.09 5.94
N VAL A 534 10.12 -6.14 6.16
CA VAL A 534 9.83 -4.92 6.92
C VAL A 534 9.78 -3.74 5.96
N ILE A 535 8.61 -3.13 5.80
CA ILE A 535 8.42 -1.97 4.94
C ILE A 535 8.24 -0.73 5.82
N ARG A 536 9.23 0.16 5.81
CA ARG A 536 9.20 1.38 6.64
C ARG A 536 8.25 2.41 6.04
N SER A 537 7.41 3.00 6.88
CA SER A 537 6.57 4.14 6.51
C SER A 537 7.45 5.33 6.11
N LEU A 538 7.03 6.09 5.09
CA LEU A 538 7.64 7.38 4.75
C LEU A 538 7.34 8.44 5.80
N ASN A 539 6.18 8.32 6.47
CA ASN A 539 5.69 9.26 7.48
C ASN A 539 5.29 8.46 8.74
N PRO A 540 6.26 8.01 9.56
CA PRO A 540 5.94 7.25 10.76
C PRO A 540 5.14 8.11 11.75
N ARG A 541 4.03 7.58 12.30
CA ARG A 541 3.21 8.27 13.31
C ARG A 541 3.91 8.46 14.65
N PHE A 542 4.88 7.60 14.95
CA PHE A 542 5.56 7.53 16.24
C PHE A 542 7.06 7.73 16.10
N ASP A 543 7.62 8.60 16.94
CA ASP A 543 9.08 8.76 17.05
C ASP A 543 9.70 7.59 17.82
N TYR A 544 10.82 7.08 17.31
CA TYR A 544 11.70 6.11 17.94
C TYR A 544 13.14 6.35 17.47
N ASP A 545 14.11 5.96 18.30
CA ASP A 545 15.53 6.16 18.00
C ASP A 545 16.09 5.00 17.15
N GLU A 546 15.57 3.79 17.34
CA GLU A 546 16.07 2.57 16.71
C GLU A 546 14.91 1.64 16.33
N ASP A 547 15.09 0.89 15.24
CA ASP A 547 14.11 -0.04 14.67
C ASP A 547 14.70 -1.45 14.60
N MET A 548 14.09 -2.42 15.28
CA MET A 548 14.64 -3.75 15.50
C MET A 548 13.64 -4.84 15.14
N LEU A 549 14.08 -5.86 14.40
CA LEU A 549 13.30 -7.07 14.15
C LEU A 549 13.55 -8.10 15.26
N PHE A 550 12.48 -8.75 15.72
CA PHE A 550 12.52 -9.85 16.68
C PHE A 550 11.63 -11.00 16.20
N THR A 551 12.23 -12.11 15.82
CA THR A 551 11.51 -13.24 15.22
C THR A 551 11.43 -14.45 16.15
N LEU A 552 10.28 -15.12 16.12
CA LEU A 552 9.96 -16.31 16.89
C LEU A 552 9.59 -17.45 15.95
N GLU A 553 10.20 -18.62 16.11
CA GLU A 553 10.00 -19.77 15.22
C GLU A 553 9.85 -21.06 16.01
N ASP A 554 8.95 -21.95 15.59
CA ASP A 554 9.01 -23.35 15.98
C ASP A 554 9.87 -24.16 14.98
N TRP A 555 10.66 -25.07 15.52
CA TRP A 555 11.62 -25.86 14.75
C TRP A 555 11.53 -27.34 15.11
N TYR A 556 11.53 -28.20 14.10
CA TYR A 556 11.29 -29.63 14.28
C TYR A 556 12.50 -30.46 13.86
N PRO A 557 12.81 -31.59 14.53
CA PRO A 557 13.95 -32.43 14.18
C PRO A 557 13.84 -33.10 12.80
N LYS A 558 12.60 -33.37 12.35
CA LYS A 558 12.31 -34.03 11.05
C LYS A 558 11.78 -33.01 10.06
N THR A 559 11.95 -33.29 8.76
CA THR A 559 11.30 -32.49 7.71
C THR A 559 9.78 -32.59 7.80
N PHE A 560 9.06 -31.62 7.24
CA PHE A 560 7.61 -31.59 7.29
C PHE A 560 6.97 -32.85 6.70
N HIS A 561 7.45 -33.32 5.55
CA HIS A 561 6.92 -34.54 4.91
C HIS A 561 7.19 -35.80 5.73
N GLN A 562 8.39 -35.94 6.31
CA GLN A 562 8.70 -37.06 7.21
C GLN A 562 7.82 -37.05 8.46
N LYS A 563 7.50 -35.85 8.96
CA LYS A 563 6.56 -35.67 10.06
C LYS A 563 5.16 -36.11 9.61
N MET A 564 4.61 -35.53 8.54
CA MET A 564 3.25 -35.82 8.08
C MET A 564 3.02 -37.28 7.67
N GLY A 565 4.02 -37.92 7.05
CA GLY A 565 3.95 -39.34 6.70
C GLY A 565 3.80 -40.28 7.89
N ASN A 566 4.10 -39.84 9.12
CA ASN A 566 3.87 -40.59 10.35
C ASN A 566 2.56 -40.22 11.05
N ILE A 567 2.07 -39.00 10.85
CA ILE A 567 0.92 -38.45 11.57
C ILE A 567 -0.40 -38.82 10.91
N ASN A 568 -0.46 -38.88 9.58
CA ASN A 568 -1.70 -39.14 8.84
C ASN A 568 -1.88 -40.61 8.42
N LYS A 569 -1.31 -41.56 9.18
CA LYS A 569 -1.47 -42.99 8.91
C LYS A 569 -2.82 -43.50 9.48
N PRO A 570 -3.51 -44.41 8.77
CA PRO A 570 -4.65 -45.13 9.31
C PRO A 570 -4.38 -45.71 10.71
N GLY A 571 -5.27 -45.44 11.66
CA GLY A 571 -5.19 -45.98 13.02
C GLY A 571 -4.32 -45.17 14.00
N VAL A 572 -3.61 -44.13 13.56
CA VAL A 572 -2.91 -43.20 14.45
C VAL A 572 -3.91 -42.20 15.04
N VAL A 573 -3.90 -42.03 16.37
CA VAL A 573 -4.72 -41.00 17.03
C VAL A 573 -4.11 -39.63 16.76
N PHE A 574 -4.94 -38.71 16.24
CA PHE A 574 -4.58 -37.31 16.08
C PHE A 574 -5.09 -36.50 17.30
N PRO A 575 -4.31 -35.56 17.86
CA PRO A 575 -2.93 -35.25 17.50
C PRO A 575 -1.96 -36.36 17.95
N PRO A 576 -0.92 -36.66 17.16
CA PRO A 576 0.07 -37.68 17.48
C PRO A 576 0.90 -37.30 18.71
N PRO A 577 1.54 -38.27 19.40
CA PRO A 577 2.46 -37.98 20.50
C PRO A 577 3.52 -36.96 20.08
N PRO A 578 3.91 -36.03 20.96
CA PRO A 578 4.69 -34.86 20.58
C PRO A 578 6.07 -35.23 20.02
N ASN A 579 6.29 -34.99 18.72
CA ASN A 579 7.62 -34.78 18.17
C ASN A 579 8.00 -33.33 18.49
N TYR A 580 8.77 -33.15 19.55
CA TYR A 580 8.94 -31.87 20.23
C TYR A 580 9.53 -30.78 19.33
N ALA A 581 8.79 -29.68 19.18
CA ALA A 581 9.31 -28.47 18.59
C ALA A 581 10.28 -27.78 19.56
N THR A 582 11.35 -27.21 19.02
CA THR A 582 12.23 -26.27 19.71
C THR A 582 11.87 -24.85 19.26
N GLY A 583 11.73 -23.91 20.17
CA GLY A 583 11.54 -22.50 19.85
C GLY A 583 12.87 -21.84 19.48
N LEU A 584 12.93 -21.11 18.37
CA LEU A 584 14.07 -20.29 18.01
C LEU A 584 13.70 -18.81 18.18
N VAL A 585 14.65 -18.04 18.66
CA VAL A 585 14.60 -16.58 18.73
C VAL A 585 15.66 -16.03 17.79
N ASN A 586 15.26 -15.20 16.82
CA ASN A 586 16.15 -14.70 15.77
C ASN A 586 16.94 -15.82 15.07
N GLY A 587 16.28 -16.95 14.89
CA GLY A 587 16.79 -18.12 14.21
C GLY A 587 17.72 -19.04 14.99
N HIS A 588 17.90 -18.82 16.29
CA HIS A 588 18.76 -19.61 17.16
C HIS A 588 18.05 -20.05 18.46
N ASN A 589 18.53 -21.11 19.10
CA ASN A 589 18.04 -21.58 20.41
C ASN A 589 19.11 -21.46 21.51
N GLY A 590 18.68 -21.24 22.75
CA GLY A 590 19.50 -21.43 23.94
C GLY A 590 20.75 -20.55 23.91
N ASN A 591 21.92 -21.15 24.17
CA ASN A 591 23.21 -20.44 24.19
C ASN A 591 23.63 -19.83 22.85
N LEU A 592 23.00 -20.21 21.73
CA LEU A 592 23.25 -19.62 20.42
C LEU A 592 22.52 -18.28 20.24
N THR A 593 21.56 -17.97 21.11
CA THR A 593 20.77 -16.75 21.04
C THR A 593 21.60 -15.56 21.47
N ARG A 594 21.69 -14.54 20.60
CA ARG A 594 22.42 -13.30 20.89
C ARG A 594 21.58 -12.37 21.78
N PRO A 595 22.19 -11.60 22.71
CA PRO A 595 21.48 -10.56 23.44
C PRO A 595 20.90 -9.50 22.49
N ILE A 596 19.71 -8.98 22.81
CA ILE A 596 19.22 -7.74 22.20
C ILE A 596 19.79 -6.54 22.98
N ARG A 597 20.27 -5.52 22.29
CA ARG A 597 21.04 -4.44 22.93
C ARG A 597 20.23 -3.15 23.04
N PHE A 598 20.07 -2.63 24.25
CA PHE A 598 19.44 -1.34 24.51
C PHE A 598 20.47 -0.34 25.03
N SER A 599 20.53 0.82 24.39
CA SER A 599 21.20 2.01 24.92
C SER A 599 20.30 2.71 25.95
N PRO A 600 20.82 3.11 27.12
CA PRO A 600 20.02 3.79 28.12
C PRO A 600 19.30 5.04 27.59
N GLY A 601 18.03 5.20 27.97
CA GLY A 601 17.22 6.37 27.61
C GLY A 601 16.68 6.40 26.18
N LYS A 602 17.11 5.52 25.28
CA LYS A 602 16.57 5.40 23.92
C LYS A 602 15.19 4.73 23.90
N LYS A 603 14.40 5.04 22.88
CA LYS A 603 13.13 4.38 22.56
C LYS A 603 13.29 3.51 21.31
N TYR A 604 12.87 2.26 21.41
CA TYR A 604 12.98 1.26 20.35
C TYR A 604 11.61 0.94 19.77
N ARG A 605 11.51 0.84 18.44
CA ARG A 605 10.46 0.08 17.77
C ARG A 605 10.94 -1.36 17.63
N LEU A 606 10.23 -2.30 18.24
CA LEU A 606 10.51 -3.73 18.15
C LEU A 606 9.41 -4.40 17.32
N ASN A 607 9.77 -4.88 16.13
CA ASN A 607 8.89 -5.63 15.24
C ASN A 607 8.94 -7.11 15.62
N VAL A 608 8.00 -7.55 16.45
CA VAL A 608 7.90 -8.93 16.95
C VAL A 608 7.07 -9.76 15.96
N ALA A 609 7.70 -10.73 15.30
CA ALA A 609 7.08 -11.54 14.26
C ALA A 609 7.12 -13.04 14.60
N SER A 610 5.94 -13.66 14.69
CA SER A 610 5.81 -15.11 14.79
C SER A 610 5.92 -15.74 13.40
N MET A 611 7.07 -16.32 13.10
CA MET A 611 7.30 -17.14 11.91
C MET A 611 6.99 -18.63 12.18
N ALA A 612 6.25 -18.92 13.25
CA ALA A 612 5.84 -20.27 13.59
C ALA A 612 4.90 -20.88 12.56
N VAL A 613 4.93 -22.21 12.45
CA VAL A 613 4.11 -23.00 11.53
C VAL A 613 3.15 -23.95 12.23
N THR A 614 3.25 -24.11 13.55
CA THR A 614 2.36 -24.98 14.34
C THR A 614 2.05 -24.43 15.73
N MET A 615 3.02 -23.83 16.42
CA MET A 615 2.90 -23.47 17.85
C MET A 615 2.67 -21.96 18.08
N TRP A 616 2.19 -21.61 19.27
CA TRP A 616 2.01 -20.22 19.73
C TRP A 616 3.19 -19.76 20.58
N PHE A 617 3.37 -18.45 20.66
CA PHE A 617 4.36 -17.82 21.52
C PHE A 617 3.76 -16.74 22.40
N LYS A 618 4.09 -16.76 23.69
CA LYS A 618 3.98 -15.60 24.56
C LYS A 618 5.33 -14.90 24.70
N PHE A 619 5.41 -13.60 24.47
CA PHE A 619 6.64 -12.81 24.56
C PHE A 619 6.50 -11.63 25.52
N ASN A 620 7.44 -11.49 26.47
CA ASN A 620 7.52 -10.30 27.32
C ASN A 620 8.96 -9.94 27.69
N ILE A 621 9.15 -8.73 28.22
CA ILE A 621 10.43 -8.24 28.76
C ILE A 621 10.17 -7.78 30.19
N PRO A 622 10.34 -8.65 31.21
CA PRO A 622 10.11 -8.25 32.60
C PRO A 622 10.89 -6.98 32.97
N GLY A 623 10.16 -6.01 33.53
CA GLY A 623 10.69 -4.67 33.80
C GLY A 623 10.41 -3.65 32.71
N HIS A 624 9.92 -4.05 31.54
CA HIS A 624 9.56 -3.17 30.42
C HIS A 624 8.11 -3.41 29.99
N LYS A 625 7.36 -2.32 29.80
CA LYS A 625 6.05 -2.37 29.15
C LYS A 625 6.23 -2.29 27.64
N LEU A 626 5.34 -2.95 26.90
CA LEU A 626 5.33 -2.96 25.44
C LEU A 626 4.13 -2.13 24.97
N THR A 627 4.35 -1.07 24.19
CA THR A 627 3.23 -0.27 23.65
C THR A 627 2.98 -0.68 22.22
N VAL A 628 1.92 -1.43 21.97
CA VAL A 628 1.49 -1.85 20.63
C VAL A 628 1.13 -0.63 19.80
N ILE A 629 1.75 -0.54 18.61
CA ILE A 629 1.53 0.53 17.63
C ILE A 629 1.17 -0.02 16.23
N GLU A 630 1.31 -1.32 16.02
CA GLU A 630 0.98 -2.00 14.76
C GLU A 630 0.64 -3.46 15.05
N ALA A 631 -0.34 -4.01 14.34
CA ALA A 631 -0.60 -5.45 14.28
C ALA A 631 -0.77 -5.88 12.81
N ASP A 632 0.00 -6.87 12.39
CA ASP A 632 -0.03 -7.44 11.02
C ASP A 632 0.03 -6.39 9.87
N GLY A 633 0.82 -5.34 10.01
CA GLY A 633 0.92 -4.27 9.02
C GLY A 633 -0.15 -3.18 9.10
N VAL A 634 -1.05 -3.25 10.09
CA VAL A 634 -2.05 -2.21 10.37
C VAL A 634 -1.63 -1.42 11.61
N GLU A 635 -1.42 -0.11 11.45
CA GLU A 635 -1.12 0.78 12.58
C GLU A 635 -2.31 0.89 13.55
N THR A 636 -2.03 0.90 14.84
CA THR A 636 -3.03 0.98 15.92
C THR A 636 -2.93 2.30 16.67
N GLU A 637 -3.98 2.64 17.42
CA GLU A 637 -3.80 3.52 18.57
C GLU A 637 -2.85 2.87 19.59
N PRO A 638 -2.01 3.65 20.30
CA PRO A 638 -1.09 3.11 21.28
C PRO A 638 -1.82 2.34 22.38
N HIS A 639 -1.45 1.07 22.57
CA HIS A 639 -2.01 0.26 23.65
C HIS A 639 -0.89 -0.45 24.41
N THR A 640 -0.73 -0.12 25.69
CA THR A 640 0.36 -0.63 26.51
C THR A 640 -0.03 -1.94 27.20
N VAL A 641 0.80 -2.97 27.01
CA VAL A 641 0.63 -4.32 27.56
C VAL A 641 1.90 -4.79 28.28
N ASP A 642 1.78 -5.86 29.06
CA ASP A 642 2.93 -6.54 29.66
C ASP A 642 3.62 -7.50 28.68
N GLY A 643 2.86 -8.07 27.76
CA GLY A 643 3.38 -9.05 26.81
C GLY A 643 2.50 -9.24 25.58
N LEU A 644 3.03 -9.94 24.60
CA LEU A 644 2.36 -10.29 23.35
C LEU A 644 2.04 -11.79 23.35
N ASP A 645 0.82 -12.16 22.98
CA ASP A 645 0.43 -13.53 22.67
C ASP A 645 0.26 -13.64 21.15
N LEU A 646 1.13 -14.43 20.50
CA LEU A 646 1.23 -14.52 19.05
C LEU A 646 0.92 -15.93 18.58
N GLY A 647 -0.11 -16.03 17.75
CA GLY A 647 -0.35 -17.20 16.92
C GLY A 647 0.64 -17.33 15.76
N PRO A 648 0.67 -18.50 15.10
CA PRO A 648 1.42 -18.68 13.86
C PRO A 648 1.11 -17.56 12.85
N LYS A 649 2.16 -16.90 12.36
CA LYS A 649 2.14 -15.82 11.36
C LYS A 649 1.56 -14.46 11.80
N GLN A 650 1.27 -14.27 13.08
CA GLN A 650 0.93 -12.95 13.63
C GLN A 650 2.19 -12.11 13.92
N ARG A 651 2.07 -10.79 13.79
CA ARG A 651 3.13 -9.81 14.03
C ARG A 651 2.57 -8.61 14.79
N TYR A 652 3.40 -8.04 15.66
CA TYR A 652 3.15 -6.77 16.32
C TYR A 652 4.39 -5.90 16.26
N SER A 653 4.21 -4.60 16.04
CA SER A 653 5.27 -3.61 16.31
C SER A 653 4.96 -2.93 17.63
N VAL A 654 5.95 -2.87 18.53
CA VAL A 654 5.80 -2.27 19.85
C VAL A 654 6.87 -1.21 20.11
N LEU A 655 6.50 -0.13 20.80
CA LEU A 655 7.46 0.80 21.38
C LEU A 655 7.92 0.32 22.74
N VAL A 656 9.23 0.30 22.95
CA VAL A 656 9.87 -0.06 24.21
C VAL A 656 10.82 1.05 24.63
N ASN A 657 10.55 1.68 25.78
CA ASN A 657 11.43 2.70 26.34
C ASN A 657 12.54 2.03 27.16
N ALA A 658 13.79 2.21 26.76
CA ALA A 658 14.92 1.72 27.53
C ALA A 658 15.02 2.45 28.87
N LYS A 659 15.52 1.75 29.90
CA LYS A 659 15.78 2.36 31.21
C LYS A 659 16.87 3.41 31.09
N LYS A 660 16.83 4.43 31.94
CA LYS A 660 17.86 5.49 31.98
C LYS A 660 19.20 5.00 32.54
N SER A 661 19.19 3.94 33.34
CA SER A 661 20.38 3.34 33.95
C SER A 661 20.84 2.09 33.19
N SER A 662 22.14 1.91 33.08
CA SER A 662 22.80 0.69 32.59
C SER A 662 23.37 -0.18 33.72
N GLU A 663 22.89 -0.01 34.95
CA GLU A 663 23.32 -0.78 36.13
C GLU A 663 22.95 -2.25 36.03
N PHE A 664 21.82 -2.55 35.37
CA PHE A 664 21.32 -3.91 35.21
C PHE A 664 21.01 -4.24 33.75
N ASN A 665 21.25 -5.49 33.39
CA ASN A 665 20.66 -6.13 32.23
C ASN A 665 19.28 -6.70 32.60
N TYR A 666 18.44 -6.96 31.61
CA TYR A 666 17.10 -7.51 31.82
C TYR A 666 16.95 -8.82 31.05
N LEU A 667 15.95 -9.60 31.42
CA LEU A 667 15.56 -10.78 30.67
C LEU A 667 14.45 -10.43 29.70
N TYR A 668 14.38 -11.14 28.58
CA TYR A 668 13.13 -11.33 27.86
C TYR A 668 12.73 -12.80 27.98
N ASN A 669 11.42 -13.07 27.99
CA ASN A 669 10.88 -14.42 27.95
C ASN A 669 10.10 -14.63 26.65
N ALA A 670 10.33 -15.76 26.03
CA ALA A 670 9.52 -16.29 24.93
C ALA A 670 9.05 -17.69 25.33
N THR A 671 7.76 -17.87 25.50
CA THR A 671 7.14 -19.12 25.93
C THR A 671 6.46 -19.77 24.74
N LEU A 672 7.02 -20.88 24.27
CA LEU A 672 6.41 -21.71 23.23
C LEU A 672 5.36 -22.62 23.86
N TYR A 673 4.13 -22.58 23.35
CA TYR A 673 3.05 -23.39 23.89
C TYR A 673 2.10 -23.93 22.83
N ALA A 674 1.37 -24.97 23.24
CA ALA A 674 0.25 -25.56 22.51
C ALA A 674 -0.63 -26.29 23.51
N ASN A 675 -1.93 -25.99 23.51
CA ASN A 675 -2.87 -26.48 24.50
C ASN A 675 -3.25 -27.96 24.33
N PHE A 676 -3.01 -28.53 23.15
CA PHE A 676 -3.24 -29.94 22.83
C PHE A 676 -2.06 -30.87 23.17
N ILE A 677 -0.99 -30.32 23.74
CA ILE A 677 0.15 -31.11 24.22
C ILE A 677 -0.03 -31.28 25.75
N PRO A 678 0.02 -32.51 26.29
CA PRO A 678 -0.10 -32.74 27.72
C PRO A 678 0.91 -31.91 28.53
N LYS A 679 0.45 -31.27 29.61
CA LYS A 679 1.30 -30.54 30.56
C LYS A 679 2.12 -31.55 31.37
N TRP A 680 3.29 -31.95 30.87
CA TRP A 680 4.28 -32.71 31.63
C TRP A 680 5.47 -31.82 32.02
N PRO A 681 6.06 -31.99 33.22
CA PRO A 681 7.22 -31.21 33.65
C PRO A 681 8.36 -31.25 32.63
N GLY A 682 8.80 -30.07 32.16
CA GLY A 682 9.88 -29.93 31.18
C GLY A 682 9.47 -30.04 29.69
N MET A 683 8.19 -30.20 29.38
CA MET A 683 7.74 -30.50 28.01
C MET A 683 6.97 -29.37 27.31
N ASN A 684 5.98 -28.77 27.97
CA ASN A 684 5.17 -27.65 27.46
C ASN A 684 4.42 -27.00 28.63
N PRO A 685 4.41 -25.65 28.78
CA PRO A 685 5.12 -24.65 27.99
C PRO A 685 6.65 -24.78 28.04
N ARG A 686 7.32 -24.46 26.93
CA ARG A 686 8.79 -24.35 26.88
C ARG A 686 9.17 -22.89 27.00
N TYR A 687 9.92 -22.59 28.05
CA TYR A 687 10.37 -21.23 28.35
C TYR A 687 11.75 -21.00 27.74
N TYR A 688 11.86 -19.95 26.94
CA TYR A 688 13.12 -19.46 26.39
C TYR A 688 13.39 -18.09 26.98
N THR A 689 14.52 -17.98 27.68
CA THR A 689 14.93 -16.73 28.30
C THR A 689 16.20 -16.25 27.64
N GLY A 690 16.21 -15.00 27.21
CA GLY A 690 17.41 -14.34 26.70
C GLY A 690 17.63 -12.99 27.37
N ILE A 691 18.69 -12.30 26.97
CA ILE A 691 19.16 -11.08 27.65
C ILE A 691 18.84 -9.85 26.80
N VAL A 692 18.25 -8.85 27.45
CA VAL A 692 18.26 -7.44 27.03
C VAL A 692 19.49 -6.78 27.67
N GLU A 693 20.55 -6.65 26.89
CA GLU A 693 21.85 -6.15 27.32
C GLU A 693 21.90 -4.62 27.21
N TYR A 694 22.06 -3.96 28.36
CA TYR A 694 22.36 -2.53 28.44
C TYR A 694 23.87 -2.28 28.45
N LYS A 695 24.59 -3.13 29.19
CA LYS A 695 26.05 -3.07 29.28
C LYS A 695 26.60 -4.48 29.49
N LYS A 696 27.64 -4.83 28.75
CA LYS A 696 28.28 -6.14 28.87
C LYS A 696 28.86 -6.31 30.28
N GLY A 697 28.59 -7.46 30.91
CA GLY A 697 29.15 -7.84 32.21
C GLY A 697 28.45 -7.27 33.45
N VAL A 698 27.37 -6.49 33.30
CA VAL A 698 26.57 -6.05 34.47
C VAL A 698 25.54 -7.11 34.87
N PRO A 699 25.15 -7.19 36.16
CA PRO A 699 24.21 -8.20 36.65
C PRO A 699 22.85 -8.08 35.96
N VAL A 700 22.14 -9.21 35.84
CA VAL A 700 20.76 -9.25 35.37
C VAL A 700 19.84 -8.95 36.56
N LYS A 701 18.89 -8.01 36.38
CA LYS A 701 17.93 -7.67 37.43
C LYS A 701 17.03 -8.87 37.72
N SER A 702 16.99 -9.29 38.98
CA SER A 702 16.04 -10.31 39.42
C SER A 702 14.62 -9.75 39.36
N HIS A 703 13.76 -10.45 38.63
CA HIS A 703 12.33 -10.22 38.62
C HIS A 703 11.66 -11.54 39.02
N SER A 704 10.79 -11.51 40.03
CA SER A 704 9.84 -12.61 40.23
C SER A 704 9.01 -12.71 38.95
N LEU A 705 8.98 -13.88 38.31
CA LEU A 705 8.07 -14.12 37.19
C LEU A 705 6.65 -13.88 37.71
N PRO A 706 5.92 -12.85 37.24
CA PRO A 706 4.54 -12.67 37.62
C PRO A 706 3.75 -13.90 37.19
N ASP A 707 2.71 -14.24 37.95
CA ASP A 707 1.78 -15.27 37.51
C ASP A 707 1.21 -14.90 36.13
N ASP A 708 1.11 -15.85 35.21
CA ASP A 708 0.72 -15.61 33.81
C ASP A 708 -0.67 -14.97 33.71
N GLU A 709 -1.54 -15.28 34.69
CA GLU A 709 -2.90 -14.73 34.84
C GLU A 709 -2.91 -13.26 35.30
N GLN A 710 -1.81 -12.75 35.85
CA GLN A 710 -1.68 -11.35 36.31
C GLN A 710 -1.12 -10.42 35.22
N LEU A 711 -0.66 -10.96 34.10
CA LEU A 711 -0.08 -10.19 33.01
C LEU A 711 -1.16 -9.74 32.03
N GLU A 712 -1.11 -8.46 31.62
CA GLU A 712 -1.92 -7.99 30.51
C GLU A 712 -1.27 -8.38 29.18
N TRP A 713 -1.82 -9.40 28.53
CA TRP A 713 -1.44 -9.83 27.19
C TRP A 713 -2.17 -9.04 26.11
N SER A 714 -1.60 -8.99 24.89
CA SER A 714 -2.27 -8.44 23.71
C SER A 714 -3.63 -9.09 23.47
N ASP A 715 -4.68 -8.28 23.33
CA ASP A 715 -6.05 -8.71 23.01
C ASP A 715 -6.57 -7.89 21.82
N GLU A 716 -6.89 -8.56 20.72
CA GLU A 716 -7.37 -7.95 19.49
C GLU A 716 -8.63 -7.10 19.68
N THR A 717 -9.47 -7.43 20.65
CA THR A 717 -10.72 -6.69 20.90
C THR A 717 -10.49 -5.34 21.58
N LYS A 718 -9.33 -5.18 22.25
CA LYS A 718 -8.91 -3.95 22.95
C LYS A 718 -8.04 -3.04 22.08
N LEU A 719 -7.45 -3.57 21.01
CA LEU A 719 -6.68 -2.79 20.05
C LEU A 719 -7.62 -2.04 19.11
N LEU A 720 -7.29 -0.77 18.83
CA LEU A 720 -8.07 0.09 17.94
C LEU A 720 -7.23 0.45 16.72
N ALA A 721 -7.80 0.32 15.52
CA ALA A 721 -7.13 0.75 14.29
C ALA A 721 -6.93 2.27 14.27
N SER A 722 -5.76 2.73 13.83
CA SER A 722 -5.36 4.15 13.85
C SER A 722 -6.10 5.04 12.84
N ASP A 723 -6.65 4.44 11.78
CA ASP A 723 -7.38 5.16 10.73
C ASP A 723 -8.87 5.37 11.09
N HIS A 724 -9.28 4.90 12.26
CA HIS A 724 -10.59 5.12 12.86
C HIS A 724 -11.76 4.66 11.97
N GLN A 725 -11.53 3.67 11.11
CA GLN A 725 -12.59 3.09 10.30
C GLN A 725 -13.65 2.46 11.21
N PRO A 726 -14.95 2.81 11.07
CA PRO A 726 -16.02 2.15 11.80
C PRO A 726 -16.18 0.69 11.35
N PRO A 727 -16.90 -0.16 12.11
CA PRO A 727 -17.30 -1.48 11.63
C PRO A 727 -17.95 -1.40 10.24
N LEU A 728 -17.53 -2.26 9.32
CA LEU A 728 -18.10 -2.35 7.97
C LEU A 728 -19.57 -2.77 8.09
N GLU A 729 -20.47 -1.88 7.68
CA GLU A 729 -21.93 -2.04 7.69
C GLU A 729 -22.54 -1.30 6.48
N PRO A 730 -23.71 -1.75 5.96
CA PRO A 730 -24.38 -2.99 6.34
C PRO A 730 -23.61 -4.24 5.89
N VAL A 731 -23.81 -5.37 6.58
CA VAL A 731 -23.31 -6.67 6.10
C VAL A 731 -24.19 -7.20 4.97
N ASP A 732 -23.64 -7.28 3.76
CA ASP A 732 -24.34 -7.81 2.59
C ASP A 732 -24.45 -9.34 2.63
N ARG A 733 -23.41 -10.01 3.15
CA ARG A 733 -23.33 -11.47 3.17
C ARG A 733 -22.76 -12.01 4.48
N GLN A 734 -23.44 -13.00 5.05
CA GLN A 734 -22.94 -13.76 6.20
C GLN A 734 -22.52 -15.17 5.78
N ILE A 735 -21.35 -15.60 6.24
CA ILE A 735 -20.78 -16.93 6.00
C ILE A 735 -20.41 -17.53 7.35
N GLU A 736 -21.01 -18.67 7.67
CA GLU A 736 -20.76 -19.41 8.91
C GLU A 736 -19.89 -20.62 8.59
N LEU A 737 -18.70 -20.69 9.19
CA LEU A 737 -17.72 -21.75 8.96
C LEU A 737 -17.51 -22.54 10.25
N SER A 738 -17.47 -23.87 10.16
CA SER A 738 -17.07 -24.75 11.27
C SER A 738 -15.72 -25.39 10.94
N ALA A 739 -14.77 -25.31 11.86
CA ALA A 739 -13.43 -25.88 11.73
C ALA A 739 -13.36 -27.26 12.42
N GLU A 740 -13.67 -28.32 11.68
CA GLU A 740 -13.83 -29.67 12.22
C GLU A 740 -12.66 -30.59 11.86
N LEU A 741 -12.39 -31.54 12.76
CA LEU A 741 -11.56 -32.72 12.50
C LEU A 741 -12.49 -33.91 12.25
N PHE A 742 -12.28 -34.67 11.18
CA PHE A 742 -12.96 -35.94 10.99
C PHE A 742 -12.02 -37.05 10.52
N LYS A 743 -12.44 -38.30 10.72
CA LYS A 743 -11.76 -39.50 10.22
C LYS A 743 -12.44 -40.01 8.96
N ALA A 744 -11.67 -40.19 7.90
CA ALA A 744 -12.13 -40.80 6.67
C ALA A 744 -12.29 -42.33 6.82
N ALA A 745 -12.99 -42.96 5.87
CA ALA A 745 -13.25 -44.40 5.88
C ALA A 745 -11.99 -45.28 5.87
N ASP A 746 -10.88 -44.76 5.34
CA ASP A 746 -9.57 -45.41 5.36
C ASP A 746 -8.82 -45.24 6.69
N GLY A 747 -9.39 -44.50 7.65
CA GLY A 747 -8.80 -44.21 8.96
C GLY A 747 -7.86 -43.00 9.00
N SER A 748 -7.62 -42.31 7.87
CA SER A 748 -6.85 -41.07 7.84
C SER A 748 -7.64 -39.89 8.41
N SER A 749 -6.93 -38.87 8.91
CA SER A 749 -7.52 -37.69 9.55
C SER A 749 -7.51 -36.50 8.58
N TYR A 750 -8.63 -35.81 8.48
CA TYR A 750 -8.76 -34.61 7.66
C TYR A 750 -9.40 -33.48 8.46
N PHE A 751 -9.04 -32.25 8.11
CA PHE A 751 -9.74 -31.08 8.58
C PHE A 751 -10.66 -30.53 7.51
N VAL A 752 -11.77 -29.95 7.95
CA VAL A 752 -12.75 -29.30 7.09
C VAL A 752 -12.98 -27.89 7.60
N LEU A 753 -12.96 -26.95 6.68
CA LEU A 753 -13.50 -25.61 6.88
C LEU A 753 -14.74 -25.53 5.97
N ASP A 754 -15.93 -25.54 6.57
CA ASP A 754 -17.23 -25.72 5.90
C ASP A 754 -17.57 -27.19 5.54
N LYS A 755 -17.36 -27.63 4.29
CA LYS A 755 -17.96 -28.88 3.76
C LYS A 755 -16.99 -30.03 3.53
N LEU A 756 -15.89 -29.78 2.83
CA LEU A 756 -14.94 -30.82 2.42
C LEU A 756 -13.50 -30.43 2.78
N PRO A 757 -12.60 -31.42 2.94
CA PRO A 757 -11.17 -31.14 3.01
C PRO A 757 -10.73 -30.42 1.74
N PHE A 758 -10.02 -29.31 1.93
CA PHE A 758 -9.44 -28.58 0.82
C PHE A 758 -8.48 -29.46 0.02
N ALA A 759 -8.62 -29.44 -1.30
CA ALA A 759 -7.65 -30.01 -2.22
C ALA A 759 -7.48 -29.09 -3.42
N THR A 760 -6.26 -29.02 -3.93
CA THR A 760 -5.96 -28.24 -5.12
C THR A 760 -6.59 -28.87 -6.35
N SER A 761 -7.03 -28.01 -7.27
CA SER A 761 -7.60 -28.41 -8.56
C SER A 761 -6.50 -28.82 -9.56
N LYS A 762 -6.89 -29.42 -10.69
CA LYS A 762 -5.94 -29.73 -11.79
C LYS A 762 -5.43 -28.47 -12.50
N ILE A 763 -6.20 -27.40 -12.41
CA ILE A 763 -5.89 -26.07 -12.95
C ILE A 763 -5.81 -25.12 -11.76
N PRO A 764 -4.86 -24.15 -11.73
CA PRO A 764 -4.87 -23.12 -10.70
C PRO A 764 -6.24 -22.43 -10.62
N THR A 765 -6.77 -22.25 -9.41
CA THR A 765 -8.11 -21.70 -9.19
C THR A 765 -8.28 -20.32 -9.85
N LEU A 766 -7.24 -19.47 -9.78
CA LEU A 766 -7.20 -18.18 -10.47
C LEU A 766 -7.35 -18.33 -11.99
N TYR A 767 -6.72 -19.34 -12.59
CA TYR A 767 -6.76 -19.53 -14.05
C TYR A 767 -8.15 -19.99 -14.49
N SER A 768 -8.84 -20.79 -13.67
CA SER A 768 -10.26 -21.10 -13.88
C SER A 768 -11.11 -19.82 -13.83
N ALA A 769 -10.89 -18.96 -12.82
CA ALA A 769 -11.60 -17.69 -12.71
C ALA A 769 -11.33 -16.75 -13.88
N MET A 770 -10.13 -16.76 -14.46
CA MET A 770 -9.75 -15.92 -15.59
C MET A 770 -10.24 -16.43 -16.96
N THR A 771 -10.53 -17.72 -17.10
CA THR A 771 -10.73 -18.34 -18.43
C THR A 771 -12.13 -18.90 -18.67
N MET A 772 -12.97 -18.96 -17.65
CA MET A 772 -14.33 -19.51 -17.76
C MET A 772 -15.40 -18.47 -18.12
N GLY A 773 -15.01 -17.23 -18.44
CA GLY A 773 -15.92 -16.15 -18.83
C GLY A 773 -17.00 -15.91 -17.77
N SER A 774 -18.26 -15.80 -18.19
CA SER A 774 -19.39 -15.61 -17.27
C SER A 774 -19.63 -16.79 -16.31
N LEU A 775 -19.16 -18.00 -16.64
CA LEU A 775 -19.30 -19.17 -15.76
C LEU A 775 -18.44 -19.05 -14.50
N ALA A 776 -17.43 -18.16 -14.49
CA ALA A 776 -16.61 -17.89 -13.30
C ALA A 776 -17.43 -17.38 -12.11
N GLN A 777 -18.63 -16.85 -12.34
CA GLN A 777 -19.52 -16.44 -11.25
C GLN A 777 -20.19 -17.62 -10.52
N ASN A 778 -20.06 -18.84 -11.06
CA ASN A 778 -20.67 -20.03 -10.47
C ASN A 778 -19.64 -20.88 -9.71
N GLY A 779 -19.81 -20.97 -8.39
CA GLY A 779 -18.93 -21.73 -7.49
C GLY A 779 -18.67 -23.19 -7.92
N THR A 780 -19.59 -23.83 -8.64
CA THR A 780 -19.46 -25.23 -9.09
C THR A 780 -18.26 -25.46 -10.00
N ILE A 781 -17.86 -24.48 -10.83
CA ILE A 781 -16.75 -24.68 -11.77
C ILE A 781 -15.38 -24.83 -11.09
N TYR A 782 -15.26 -24.39 -9.84
CA TYR A 782 -14.03 -24.48 -9.05
C TYR A 782 -13.86 -25.83 -8.36
N GLY A 783 -14.83 -26.74 -8.52
CA GLY A 783 -14.82 -28.04 -7.90
C GLY A 783 -15.16 -28.00 -6.40
N PRO A 784 -15.74 -29.09 -5.87
CA PRO A 784 -16.27 -29.09 -4.51
C PRO A 784 -15.16 -29.00 -3.44
N GLN A 785 -13.93 -29.45 -3.74
CA GLN A 785 -12.80 -29.43 -2.81
C GLN A 785 -12.08 -28.09 -2.74
N ALA A 786 -12.38 -27.13 -3.62
CA ALA A 786 -11.83 -25.77 -3.50
C ALA A 786 -12.55 -24.94 -2.42
N ASN A 787 -13.70 -25.44 -1.92
CA ASN A 787 -14.60 -24.73 -1.00
C ASN A 787 -14.82 -23.27 -1.46
N ALA A 788 -15.13 -23.08 -2.73
CA ALA A 788 -15.14 -21.76 -3.36
C ALA A 788 -16.39 -20.94 -2.99
N HIS A 789 -16.18 -19.73 -2.46
CA HIS A 789 -17.22 -18.73 -2.27
C HIS A 789 -16.99 -17.59 -3.27
N VAL A 790 -17.86 -17.49 -4.27
CA VAL A 790 -17.84 -16.38 -5.23
C VAL A 790 -18.48 -15.15 -4.61
N LEU A 791 -17.75 -14.03 -4.58
CA LEU A 791 -18.16 -12.78 -3.97
C LEU A 791 -18.43 -11.70 -5.04
N LYS A 792 -19.43 -10.86 -4.79
CA LYS A 792 -19.71 -9.68 -5.64
C LYS A 792 -18.75 -8.54 -5.32
N HIS A 793 -18.46 -7.70 -6.31
CA HIS A 793 -17.63 -6.52 -6.07
C HIS A 793 -18.24 -5.60 -5.01
N LEU A 794 -17.39 -5.16 -4.09
CA LEU A 794 -17.68 -4.24 -2.98
C LEU A 794 -18.67 -4.76 -1.92
N GLU A 795 -19.12 -6.01 -2.01
CA GLU A 795 -19.98 -6.56 -0.97
C GLU A 795 -19.22 -6.72 0.36
N VAL A 796 -19.86 -6.32 1.46
CA VAL A 796 -19.34 -6.49 2.82
C VAL A 796 -19.67 -7.90 3.29
N VAL A 797 -18.63 -8.69 3.53
CA VAL A 797 -18.73 -10.09 3.94
C VAL A 797 -18.38 -10.22 5.41
N GLN A 798 -19.31 -10.76 6.20
CA GLN A 798 -19.02 -11.25 7.54
C GLN A 798 -18.76 -12.75 7.51
N VAL A 799 -17.60 -13.17 7.98
CA VAL A 799 -17.24 -14.57 8.17
C VAL A 799 -17.18 -14.86 9.66
N THR A 800 -18.00 -15.80 10.12
CA THR A 800 -17.96 -16.29 11.50
C THR A 800 -17.34 -17.68 11.51
N ILE A 801 -16.16 -17.82 12.11
CA ILE A 801 -15.42 -19.09 12.18
C ILE A 801 -15.63 -19.69 13.57
N HIS A 802 -16.26 -20.86 13.62
CA HIS A 802 -16.50 -21.64 14.84
C HIS A 802 -15.41 -22.70 15.00
N ASN A 803 -14.79 -22.74 16.18
CA ASN A 803 -13.87 -23.81 16.56
C ASN A 803 -14.49 -24.67 17.66
N PRO A 804 -15.26 -25.73 17.32
CA PRO A 804 -15.92 -26.59 18.31
C PRO A 804 -14.96 -27.57 19.00
N SER A 805 -13.66 -27.50 18.71
CA SER A 805 -12.66 -28.46 19.18
C SER A 805 -11.81 -27.92 20.33
N GLU A 806 -11.09 -28.83 21.00
CA GLU A 806 -10.07 -28.48 21.99
C GLU A 806 -8.82 -27.86 21.36
N LEU A 807 -8.62 -27.90 20.05
CA LEU A 807 -7.40 -27.40 19.41
C LEU A 807 -7.48 -25.90 19.18
N TYR A 808 -6.44 -25.13 19.52
CA TYR A 808 -6.35 -23.75 19.05
C TYR A 808 -6.17 -23.72 17.52
N ARG A 809 -6.67 -22.66 16.89
CA ARG A 809 -6.50 -22.43 15.45
C ARG A 809 -6.00 -21.01 15.21
N SER A 810 -5.21 -20.84 14.18
CA SER A 810 -4.90 -19.52 13.62
C SER A 810 -5.37 -19.50 12.18
N PHE A 811 -6.19 -18.52 11.77
CA PHE A 811 -6.66 -18.37 10.39
C PHE A 811 -6.07 -17.13 9.75
N HIS A 812 -5.66 -17.27 8.50
CA HIS A 812 -5.10 -16.22 7.67
C HIS A 812 -5.93 -16.08 6.40
N LEU A 813 -6.27 -14.84 6.05
CA LEU A 813 -6.92 -14.47 4.80
C LEU A 813 -5.91 -13.75 3.89
N HIS A 814 -5.74 -14.26 2.67
CA HIS A 814 -4.92 -13.62 1.65
C HIS A 814 -5.65 -12.38 1.09
N GLY A 815 -4.91 -11.42 0.53
CA GLY A 815 -5.45 -10.28 -0.21
C GLY A 815 -6.08 -9.17 0.65
N HIS A 816 -6.32 -9.40 1.94
CA HIS A 816 -7.12 -8.53 2.80
C HIS A 816 -6.56 -8.39 4.22
N SER A 817 -6.79 -7.24 4.86
CA SER A 817 -6.82 -7.12 6.31
C SER A 817 -8.28 -6.97 6.76
N PHE A 818 -8.82 -7.99 7.41
CA PHE A 818 -10.20 -8.00 7.87
C PHE A 818 -10.34 -7.35 9.25
N GLN A 819 -11.49 -6.73 9.51
CA GLN A 819 -11.89 -6.24 10.82
C GLN A 819 -12.22 -7.40 11.76
N VAL A 820 -11.68 -7.38 12.98
CA VAL A 820 -12.05 -8.31 14.06
C VAL A 820 -13.23 -7.73 14.84
N ILE A 821 -14.42 -8.29 14.66
CA ILE A 821 -15.67 -7.72 15.19
C ILE A 821 -15.97 -8.24 16.59
N ALA A 822 -15.93 -9.56 16.75
CA ALA A 822 -16.31 -10.20 18.00
C ALA A 822 -15.70 -11.58 18.15
N TYR A 823 -15.43 -11.95 19.40
CA TYR A 823 -15.24 -13.33 19.84
C TYR A 823 -16.47 -13.79 20.61
N GLY A 824 -16.82 -15.06 20.51
CA GLY A 824 -17.94 -15.66 21.24
C GLY A 824 -17.77 -17.17 21.42
N PRO A 825 -18.77 -17.86 21.98
CA PRO A 825 -18.75 -19.32 22.02
C PRO A 825 -18.88 -19.90 20.61
N ALA A 826 -18.19 -21.01 20.33
CA ALA A 826 -18.47 -21.82 19.14
C ALA A 826 -19.87 -22.46 19.22
N LYS A 827 -20.42 -22.85 18.08
CA LYS A 827 -21.62 -23.69 18.01
C LYS A 827 -21.31 -25.13 18.40
N ASN A 828 -22.31 -25.85 18.92
CA ASN A 828 -22.25 -27.29 19.25
C ASN A 828 -21.16 -27.66 20.27
N ILE A 829 -20.97 -26.83 21.30
CA ILE A 829 -20.03 -27.08 22.40
C ILE A 829 -20.77 -27.28 23.73
N PRO A 830 -20.16 -27.98 24.71
CA PRO A 830 -20.69 -28.08 26.07
C PRO A 830 -20.90 -26.71 26.74
N ASP A 831 -21.90 -26.60 27.62
CA ASP A 831 -22.25 -25.32 28.27
C ASP A 831 -21.18 -24.83 29.26
N ASP A 832 -20.44 -25.74 29.90
CA ASP A 832 -19.41 -25.47 30.89
C ASP A 832 -18.12 -24.88 30.30
N VAL A 833 -17.92 -25.00 28.98
CA VAL A 833 -16.76 -24.44 28.28
C VAL A 833 -17.07 -23.14 27.53
N LYS A 834 -18.32 -22.65 27.60
CA LYS A 834 -18.74 -21.41 26.91
C LYS A 834 -18.08 -20.18 27.53
N ARG A 835 -17.46 -19.37 26.67
CA ARG A 835 -16.86 -18.08 27.04
C ARG A 835 -17.81 -16.92 26.76
N PRO A 836 -17.73 -15.82 27.53
CA PRO A 836 -18.52 -14.62 27.27
C PRO A 836 -18.13 -13.99 25.94
N VAL A 837 -19.09 -13.32 25.31
CA VAL A 837 -18.87 -12.59 24.05
C VAL A 837 -18.03 -11.34 24.32
N ARG A 838 -16.95 -11.18 23.54
CA ARG A 838 -16.07 -10.00 23.56
C ARG A 838 -16.22 -9.28 22.22
N LYS A 839 -16.45 -7.96 22.20
CA LYS A 839 -16.69 -7.20 20.96
C LYS A 839 -15.88 -5.92 20.95
N THR A 840 -15.46 -5.51 19.76
CA THR A 840 -14.94 -4.15 19.53
C THR A 840 -16.09 -3.22 19.15
N THR A 841 -16.12 -2.00 19.70
CA THR A 841 -17.31 -1.13 19.64
C THR A 841 -17.18 0.11 18.75
N LYS A 842 -15.96 0.55 18.41
CA LYS A 842 -15.77 1.82 17.68
C LYS A 842 -14.87 1.70 16.45
N TRP A 843 -13.66 1.18 16.61
CA TRP A 843 -12.65 1.06 15.55
C TRP A 843 -12.02 -0.33 15.57
N PRO A 844 -12.71 -1.35 15.03
CA PRO A 844 -12.23 -2.73 15.00
C PRO A 844 -10.79 -2.80 14.50
N LEU A 845 -9.92 -3.52 15.21
CA LEU A 845 -8.60 -3.82 14.69
C LEU A 845 -8.76 -4.52 13.34
N ARG A 846 -8.03 -4.05 12.33
CA ARG A 846 -7.83 -4.81 11.10
C ARG A 846 -6.53 -5.57 11.16
N ARG A 847 -6.54 -6.79 10.65
CA ARG A 847 -5.34 -7.63 10.54
C ARG A 847 -5.56 -8.75 9.53
N ASP A 848 -4.49 -9.47 9.16
CA ASP A 848 -4.58 -10.56 8.19
C ASP A 848 -4.62 -11.96 8.83
N THR A 849 -4.29 -12.09 10.12
CA THR A 849 -4.21 -13.39 10.80
C THR A 849 -4.81 -13.33 12.20
N ILE A 850 -5.75 -14.21 12.54
CA ILE A 850 -6.37 -14.28 13.88
C ILE A 850 -6.16 -15.63 14.55
N THR A 851 -6.10 -15.64 15.87
CA THR A 851 -6.22 -16.86 16.68
C THR A 851 -7.67 -17.05 17.12
N VAL A 852 -8.14 -18.30 17.07
CA VAL A 852 -9.42 -18.75 17.63
C VAL A 852 -9.11 -19.83 18.65
N ALA A 853 -9.40 -19.56 19.92
CA ALA A 853 -9.13 -20.52 20.99
C ALA A 853 -10.07 -21.74 20.91
N SER A 854 -9.81 -22.74 21.76
CA SER A 854 -10.71 -23.88 21.94
C SER A 854 -12.12 -23.42 22.27
N TYR A 855 -13.11 -24.04 21.63
CA TYR A 855 -14.53 -23.79 21.88
C TYR A 855 -14.98 -22.33 21.66
N GLU A 856 -14.20 -21.56 20.91
CA GLU A 856 -14.47 -20.16 20.61
C GLU A 856 -14.90 -19.97 19.15
N SER A 857 -15.60 -18.88 18.87
CA SER A 857 -15.85 -18.37 17.53
C SER A 857 -15.29 -16.97 17.39
N VAL A 858 -14.93 -16.60 16.16
CA VAL A 858 -14.58 -15.23 15.80
C VAL A 858 -15.40 -14.76 14.60
N ALA A 859 -15.95 -13.56 14.69
CA ALA A 859 -16.60 -12.87 13.58
C ALA A 859 -15.64 -11.83 13.01
N ILE A 860 -15.33 -11.95 11.73
CA ILE A 860 -14.49 -11.02 10.97
C ILE A 860 -15.27 -10.41 9.82
N ARG A 861 -14.91 -9.19 9.40
CA ARG A 861 -15.50 -8.53 8.23
C ARG A 861 -14.46 -8.00 7.28
N PHE A 862 -14.71 -8.12 5.99
CA PHE A 862 -13.94 -7.46 4.95
C PHE A 862 -14.86 -7.05 3.80
N LYS A 863 -14.40 -6.12 2.97
CA LYS A 863 -15.09 -5.67 1.78
C LYS A 863 -14.47 -6.37 0.57
N ALA A 864 -15.28 -6.84 -0.37
CA ALA A 864 -14.82 -7.47 -1.60
C ALA A 864 -14.32 -6.44 -2.65
N ASP A 865 -13.31 -5.64 -2.28
CA ASP A 865 -12.73 -4.53 -3.06
C ASP A 865 -11.44 -4.86 -3.82
N ASN A 866 -10.93 -6.10 -3.72
CA ASN A 866 -9.71 -6.59 -4.34
C ASN A 866 -10.01 -7.82 -5.25
N PRO A 867 -10.48 -7.62 -6.49
CA PRO A 867 -10.81 -8.71 -7.40
C PRO A 867 -9.65 -9.71 -7.58
N GLY A 868 -9.90 -10.98 -7.31
CA GLY A 868 -8.84 -11.99 -7.19
C GLY A 868 -9.34 -13.35 -6.70
N VAL A 869 -8.41 -14.27 -6.45
CA VAL A 869 -8.69 -15.55 -5.79
C VAL A 869 -7.86 -15.61 -4.53
N TRP A 870 -8.54 -15.59 -3.38
CA TRP A 870 -7.92 -15.42 -2.07
C TRP A 870 -8.14 -16.63 -1.19
N LEU A 871 -7.06 -17.18 -0.64
CA LEU A 871 -7.12 -18.33 0.25
C LEU A 871 -7.45 -17.86 1.67
N LEU A 872 -8.48 -18.46 2.28
CA LEU A 872 -8.69 -18.45 3.73
C LEU A 872 -8.23 -19.81 4.26
N ARG A 873 -7.18 -19.85 5.08
CA ARG A 873 -6.63 -21.11 5.58
C ARG A 873 -6.18 -21.03 7.02
N CYS A 874 -6.06 -22.20 7.66
CA CYS A 874 -5.33 -22.28 8.91
C CYS A 874 -3.85 -21.95 8.68
N ALA A 875 -3.30 -21.01 9.44
CA ALA A 875 -1.89 -20.62 9.38
C ALA A 875 -0.95 -21.78 9.76
N MET A 876 -1.45 -22.77 10.51
CA MET A 876 -0.71 -23.98 10.87
C MET A 876 -0.54 -24.93 9.67
N SER A 877 0.70 -25.21 9.27
CA SER A 877 1.01 -26.02 8.09
C SER A 877 0.43 -27.44 8.17
N THR A 878 0.39 -28.04 9.36
CA THR A 878 -0.21 -29.37 9.58
C THR A 878 -1.72 -29.36 9.29
N HIS A 879 -2.43 -28.31 9.71
CA HIS A 879 -3.86 -28.21 9.50
C HIS A 879 -4.20 -27.89 8.04
N TYR A 880 -3.41 -27.02 7.41
CA TYR A 880 -3.55 -26.70 5.99
C TYR A 880 -3.28 -27.93 5.10
N TYR A 881 -2.20 -28.69 5.37
CA TYR A 881 -1.89 -29.94 4.66
C TYR A 881 -3.03 -30.95 4.71
N LEU A 882 -3.74 -31.01 5.83
CA LEU A 882 -4.86 -31.93 6.05
C LEU A 882 -6.22 -31.35 5.62
N GLY A 883 -6.24 -30.19 4.96
CA GLY A 883 -7.42 -29.67 4.27
C GLY A 883 -8.14 -28.49 4.93
N LEU A 884 -7.60 -27.88 6.01
CA LEU A 884 -8.26 -26.74 6.68
C LEU A 884 -8.07 -25.42 5.91
N ALA A 885 -8.71 -25.30 4.74
CA ALA A 885 -8.70 -24.12 3.88
C ALA A 885 -9.94 -24.01 2.99
N MET A 886 -10.10 -22.85 2.37
CA MET A 886 -11.12 -22.55 1.36
C MET A 886 -10.70 -21.35 0.50
N THR A 887 -11.44 -21.07 -0.58
CA THR A 887 -11.14 -19.95 -1.49
C THR A 887 -12.29 -18.97 -1.59
N PHE A 888 -11.97 -17.68 -1.56
CA PHE A 888 -12.85 -16.62 -2.03
C PHE A 888 -12.51 -16.30 -3.48
N ILE A 889 -13.52 -16.30 -4.34
CA ILE A 889 -13.41 -15.87 -5.74
C ILE A 889 -14.06 -14.51 -5.83
N GLU A 890 -13.25 -13.47 -5.82
CA GLU A 890 -13.73 -12.12 -5.62
C GLU A 890 -13.91 -11.40 -6.96
N ALA A 891 -15.15 -10.99 -7.24
CA ALA A 891 -15.55 -10.25 -8.43
C ALA A 891 -14.90 -10.78 -9.73
N PRO A 892 -15.09 -12.07 -10.09
CA PRO A 892 -14.41 -12.70 -11.22
C PRO A 892 -14.62 -11.94 -12.54
N GLU A 893 -15.77 -11.30 -12.73
CA GLU A 893 -16.08 -10.45 -13.87
C GLU A 893 -15.20 -9.20 -13.96
N ILE A 894 -14.86 -8.58 -12.82
CA ILE A 894 -13.98 -7.42 -12.75
C ILE A 894 -12.52 -7.86 -12.83
N LEU A 895 -12.18 -8.95 -12.17
CA LEU A 895 -10.88 -9.60 -12.23
C LEU A 895 -10.47 -9.87 -13.70
N GLN A 896 -11.37 -10.44 -14.51
CA GLN A 896 -11.14 -10.70 -15.93
C GLN A 896 -10.91 -9.43 -16.76
N GLN A 897 -11.49 -8.29 -16.36
CA GLN A 897 -11.34 -7.01 -17.05
C GLN A 897 -10.03 -6.29 -16.65
N ARG A 898 -9.66 -6.37 -15.37
CA ARG A 898 -8.55 -5.58 -14.79
C ARG A 898 -7.21 -6.28 -14.85
N GLN A 899 -7.17 -7.62 -14.82
CA GLN A 899 -5.94 -8.38 -14.74
C GLN A 899 -5.72 -9.26 -15.98
N LYS A 900 -4.46 -9.56 -16.28
CA LYS A 900 -4.06 -10.59 -17.25
C LYS A 900 -2.94 -11.39 -16.66
N ILE A 901 -3.05 -12.72 -16.70
CA ILE A 901 -1.99 -13.61 -16.22
C ILE A 901 -0.76 -13.43 -17.14
N PRO A 902 0.41 -13.04 -16.61
CA PRO A 902 1.64 -12.90 -17.39
C PRO A 902 2.01 -14.19 -18.16
N PHE A 903 2.62 -14.02 -19.33
CA PHE A 903 3.02 -15.14 -20.18
C PHE A 903 3.99 -16.09 -19.45
N GLU A 904 4.90 -15.54 -18.64
CA GLU A 904 5.90 -16.31 -17.88
C GLU A 904 5.23 -17.28 -16.90
N LEU A 905 4.19 -16.84 -16.19
CA LEU A 905 3.44 -17.69 -15.27
C LEU A 905 2.62 -18.77 -16.00
N GLN A 906 2.06 -18.44 -17.16
CA GLN A 906 1.41 -19.44 -18.01
C GLN A 906 2.41 -20.47 -18.54
N HIS A 907 3.62 -20.02 -18.91
CA HIS A 907 4.68 -20.87 -19.42
C HIS A 907 5.19 -21.85 -18.34
N ILE A 908 5.34 -21.39 -17.09
CA ILE A 908 5.70 -22.25 -15.95
C ILE A 908 4.69 -23.40 -15.77
N CYS A 909 3.38 -23.12 -15.90
CA CYS A 909 2.35 -24.16 -15.84
C CYS A 909 2.46 -25.15 -17.01
N LYS A 910 2.63 -24.66 -18.23
CA LYS A 910 2.75 -25.50 -19.44
C LYS A 910 3.96 -26.45 -19.35
N GLN A 911 5.10 -25.98 -18.83
CA GLN A 911 6.29 -26.82 -18.62
C GLN A 911 6.04 -27.98 -17.63
N GLN A 912 5.03 -27.86 -16.76
CA GLN A 912 4.62 -28.88 -15.81
C GLN A 912 3.51 -29.81 -16.34
N ASN A 913 3.10 -29.66 -17.61
CA ASN A 913 1.90 -30.29 -18.16
C ASN A 913 0.62 -29.96 -17.35
N ILE A 914 0.59 -28.78 -16.71
CA ILE A 914 -0.57 -28.26 -16.00
C ILE A 914 -1.36 -27.39 -16.97
N GLY A 915 -2.64 -27.67 -17.11
CA GLY A 915 -3.53 -26.88 -17.96
C GLY A 915 -3.67 -25.45 -17.46
N ILE A 916 -3.95 -24.52 -18.38
CA ILE A 916 -4.08 -23.09 -18.07
C ILE A 916 -5.46 -22.52 -18.42
N HIS A 917 -6.40 -23.38 -18.85
CA HIS A 917 -7.76 -23.03 -19.22
C HIS A 917 -8.74 -24.07 -18.68
N GLY A 918 -9.99 -23.65 -18.49
CA GLY A 918 -11.08 -24.53 -18.12
C GLY A 918 -11.43 -24.45 -16.64
N ASN A 919 -12.39 -25.27 -16.24
CA ASN A 919 -12.82 -25.43 -14.86
C ASN A 919 -11.74 -26.16 -14.02
N ALA A 920 -12.04 -26.47 -12.77
CA ALA A 920 -11.13 -27.17 -11.87
C ALA A 920 -10.55 -28.50 -12.40
N ALA A 921 -11.26 -29.18 -13.30
CA ALA A 921 -10.80 -30.42 -13.94
C ALA A 921 -9.99 -30.19 -15.23
N GLY A 922 -9.93 -28.95 -15.74
CA GLY A 922 -9.38 -28.61 -17.05
C GLY A 922 -10.36 -28.76 -18.22
N ASN A 923 -11.65 -28.90 -17.94
CA ASN A 923 -12.69 -29.07 -18.96
C ASN A 923 -13.49 -27.77 -19.17
N SER A 924 -14.31 -27.74 -20.23
CA SER A 924 -15.29 -26.67 -20.44
C SER A 924 -16.56 -26.89 -19.61
N GLY A 925 -17.28 -25.80 -19.34
CA GLY A 925 -18.57 -25.85 -18.63
C GLY A 925 -18.47 -26.45 -17.22
N PHE A 926 -19.47 -27.23 -16.84
CA PHE A 926 -19.58 -27.85 -15.50
C PHE A 926 -19.03 -29.29 -15.43
N ASN A 927 -18.36 -29.78 -16.47
CA ASN A 927 -17.83 -31.14 -16.48
C ASN A 927 -16.60 -31.26 -15.57
N LEU A 928 -16.78 -31.80 -14.37
CA LEU A 928 -15.70 -32.00 -13.41
C LEU A 928 -15.07 -33.41 -13.47
N THR A 929 -15.35 -34.19 -14.52
CA THR A 929 -14.78 -35.54 -14.68
C THR A 929 -13.26 -35.48 -14.68
N GLY A 930 -12.65 -36.36 -13.87
CA GLY A 930 -11.21 -36.45 -13.71
C GLY A 930 -10.66 -35.73 -12.49
N LEU A 931 -11.46 -34.98 -11.72
CA LEU A 931 -11.08 -34.61 -10.36
C LEU A 931 -11.08 -35.85 -9.44
N PRO A 932 -10.15 -35.93 -8.47
CA PRO A 932 -10.17 -37.01 -7.49
C PRO A 932 -11.43 -36.93 -6.63
N PRO A 933 -12.01 -38.08 -6.19
CA PRO A 933 -13.14 -38.06 -5.28
C PRO A 933 -12.70 -37.50 -3.91
N PRO A 934 -13.59 -36.78 -3.21
CA PRO A 934 -13.29 -36.33 -1.85
C PRO A 934 -13.19 -37.51 -0.87
N PRO A 935 -12.45 -37.37 0.24
CA PRO A 935 -12.43 -38.37 1.30
C PRO A 935 -13.84 -38.64 1.84
N ILE A 936 -14.21 -39.90 2.01
CA ILE A 936 -15.54 -40.30 2.50
C ILE A 936 -15.55 -40.19 4.04
N ARG A 937 -16.40 -39.32 4.58
CA ARG A 937 -16.64 -39.20 6.03
C ARG A 937 -17.35 -40.46 6.54
N VAL A 938 -16.80 -41.09 7.59
CA VAL A 938 -17.51 -42.16 8.30
C VAL A 938 -18.64 -41.51 9.08
N ILE A 939 -19.88 -41.73 8.65
CA ILE A 939 -21.06 -41.40 9.45
C ILE A 939 -21.23 -42.58 10.41
N ASN A 940 -20.75 -42.44 11.65
CA ASN A 940 -21.18 -43.34 12.70
C ASN A 940 -22.65 -43.03 12.97
N ASN A 941 -23.54 -43.91 12.53
CA ASN A 941 -24.92 -43.94 13.04
C ASN A 941 -24.85 -44.36 14.50
N SER A 942 -24.81 -43.38 15.41
CA SER A 942 -25.04 -43.55 16.84
C SER A 942 -26.09 -42.56 17.30
#